data_AF-A0AAJ1EUL7-F1
#
_entry.id   AF-A0AAJ1EUL7-F1
#
_cell.length_a   1.000
_cell.length_b   1.000
_cell.length_c   1.000
_cell.angle_alpha   90.00
_cell.angle_beta   90.00
_cell.angle_gamma   90.00
#
_symmetry.space_group_name_H-M   'P 1'
#
loop_
_entity.id
_entity.type
_entity.pdbx_description
1 polymer ?
#
loop_
_entity_poly.entity_id
_entity_poly.type
_entity_poly.pdbx_seq_one_letter_code
_entity_poly.pdbx_strand_id
1 'polypeptide(L)'
;METVKNSGNTPARNSQIPDPSSRISPRRRRRAQRRKHLGILGLAAAIAMISSAMVVTDQGTSQAAGPGAAWKSYGDSKMELNARKSADDSKIAVCATDRQINSPRNKWITYEGRRVIGAGKEYRSNKATFEVKDKVKGTAVIFPASAQYRVAYLAGQLRSAIAKGNPELGATVYAIHSLSGRLTTKQNGSAPIKQRAAQLLQQAAAYAGPYRMGKPEIQVKPGSKQGTVRLPVPQSAAGRPLNGFKESITLSGAAHFSSKGQPKTLITSSEATVKEIPIEITGPGKVSAQVEVAGLPPVTYEVWEHQRWQDLLIAGPNSQLSAIATTNADPRQFFAVKTQTKSKMNPLEGGSELTDTILVTAEEKWGKNTGKDSWQTVMIDLSLYGPFSSARGPGQIPAQAQPLKTWKLPATPQNEQEAEKGVTISNETDPFKIDKSGFYTFVAAAHRDLQPENTYLKADYVPNFFEEDETQVLPFFPGVKTQAKVVTDKEDKILTDQVELSGFPDDHLEFTGSGKWKGDERVVRNDLYCLPQPIKDQDAQGKEPLARIELPAKNGTYIVDKDKEGTPLSLERFECKDTYVFVTSYEGDSRTQAFRSSETETDEQYTLPQAPPPTTPPPSTPPPSTLPPTSVEPTVLSETGASPSAPLSVALIALGCGGLLVSYRARRK
;
A
#
# COMPACT_ATOMS: atom_id res chain seq x y z
N MET A 1 -14.15 -20.27 -48.37
CA MET A 1 -14.19 -19.73 -49.74
C MET A 1 -15.64 -19.82 -50.19
N GLU A 2 -16.13 -18.82 -50.91
CA GLU A 2 -17.56 -18.63 -51.25
C GLU A 2 -18.52 -18.42 -50.07
N THR A 3 -19.66 -17.77 -50.35
CA THR A 3 -20.60 -17.16 -49.39
C THR A 3 -22.02 -17.17 -49.97
N VAL A 4 -22.97 -16.59 -49.20
CA VAL A 4 -24.28 -16.04 -49.61
C VAL A 4 -25.53 -16.89 -49.29
N LYS A 5 -26.28 -16.41 -48.29
CA LYS A 5 -27.69 -15.98 -48.35
C LYS A 5 -27.83 -14.84 -47.29
N ASN A 6 -28.32 -13.65 -47.64
CA ASN A 6 -29.72 -13.24 -47.81
C ASN A 6 -30.56 -13.33 -46.51
N SER A 7 -31.40 -12.35 -46.16
CA SER A 7 -31.70 -11.06 -46.83
C SER A 7 -32.64 -10.15 -46.00
N GLY A 8 -32.53 -8.83 -46.16
CA GLY A 8 -33.57 -7.83 -45.85
C GLY A 8 -33.63 -7.31 -44.40
N ASN A 9 -34.28 -6.17 -44.12
CA ASN A 9 -34.76 -5.15 -45.06
C ASN A 9 -34.88 -3.74 -44.41
N THR A 10 -34.94 -2.71 -45.28
CA THR A 10 -35.18 -1.26 -45.06
C THR A 10 -36.51 -0.91 -44.34
N PRO A 11 -36.80 0.36 -43.88
CA PRO A 11 -36.20 1.64 -44.32
C PRO A 11 -35.91 2.75 -43.25
N ALA A 12 -35.24 3.81 -43.74
CA ALA A 12 -35.40 5.27 -43.56
C ALA A 12 -36.45 5.87 -42.56
N ARG A 13 -36.37 7.13 -42.07
CA ARG A 13 -35.59 8.34 -42.45
C ARG A 13 -35.67 9.44 -41.35
N ASN A 14 -34.89 10.51 -41.50
CA ASN A 14 -35.04 11.87 -40.91
C ASN A 14 -35.02 11.99 -39.36
N SER A 15 -34.14 12.73 -38.66
CA SER A 15 -33.45 14.04 -38.83
C SER A 15 -34.14 15.22 -38.15
N GLN A 16 -33.57 15.71 -37.05
CA GLN A 16 -33.70 17.10 -36.60
C GLN A 16 -32.51 17.50 -35.70
N ILE A 17 -32.04 18.73 -35.87
CA ILE A 17 -31.05 19.41 -35.00
C ILE A 17 -31.72 20.72 -34.57
N PRO A 18 -31.60 21.09 -33.28
CA PRO A 18 -31.20 22.46 -32.99
C PRO A 18 -30.18 22.55 -31.84
N ASP A 19 -28.97 22.99 -32.17
CA ASP A 19 -28.12 23.78 -31.27
C ASP A 19 -28.72 25.22 -31.28
N PRO A 20 -28.76 25.98 -30.16
CA PRO A 20 -27.59 26.83 -29.91
C PRO A 20 -27.28 27.20 -28.44
N SER A 21 -25.97 27.35 -28.20
CA SER A 21 -25.35 28.46 -27.45
C SER A 21 -25.30 28.49 -25.92
N SER A 22 -24.07 28.73 -25.42
CA SER A 22 -23.78 29.98 -24.72
C SER A 22 -22.36 30.47 -25.04
N ARG A 23 -22.13 31.79 -24.94
CA ARG A 23 -20.80 32.43 -24.99
C ARG A 23 -20.47 32.91 -23.56
N ILE A 24 -19.22 33.09 -23.15
CA ILE A 24 -18.48 34.37 -23.25
C ILE A 24 -17.04 34.17 -22.74
N SER A 25 -16.08 34.94 -23.25
CA SER A 25 -14.70 35.02 -22.72
C SER A 25 -14.43 36.37 -22.06
N PRO A 26 -13.38 36.50 -21.22
CA PRO A 26 -12.38 37.52 -21.57
C PRO A 26 -10.91 37.15 -21.31
N ARG A 27 -10.02 37.93 -21.92
CA ARG A 27 -8.55 37.82 -21.86
C ARG A 27 -7.94 38.71 -20.76
N ARG A 28 -6.97 38.22 -19.98
CA ARG A 28 -5.79 38.92 -19.35
C ARG A 28 -5.06 37.93 -18.44
N ARG A 29 -3.73 37.91 -18.25
CA ARG A 29 -2.60 38.73 -18.76
C ARG A 29 -1.49 37.82 -19.36
N ARG A 30 -0.51 38.42 -20.06
CA ARG A 30 0.60 37.73 -20.74
C ARG A 30 1.88 37.65 -19.89
N ARG A 31 2.76 36.71 -20.28
CA ARG A 31 4.20 36.64 -19.97
C ARG A 31 4.91 38.00 -20.01
N ALA A 32 5.62 38.32 -18.93
CA ALA A 32 6.88 39.06 -18.90
C ALA A 32 7.63 38.63 -17.62
N GLN A 33 8.96 38.51 -17.54
CA GLN A 33 10.00 38.88 -18.50
C GLN A 33 10.75 37.63 -19.07
N ARG A 34 11.86 37.85 -19.79
CA ARG A 34 12.57 36.84 -20.59
C ARG A 34 14.10 37.06 -20.53
N ARG A 35 14.86 35.96 -20.56
CA ARG A 35 16.31 35.83 -20.90
C ARG A 35 17.37 36.09 -19.80
N LYS A 36 18.52 35.43 -20.03
CA LYS A 36 19.81 35.39 -19.31
C LYS A 36 19.74 34.60 -17.98
N HIS A 37 20.58 33.58 -17.71
CA HIS A 37 21.71 33.00 -18.45
C HIS A 37 21.49 31.52 -18.87
N LEU A 38 22.37 31.00 -19.75
CA LEU A 38 22.50 29.57 -20.06
C LEU A 38 23.59 28.92 -19.19
N GLY A 39 23.42 27.62 -18.92
CA GLY A 39 24.50 26.69 -18.59
C GLY A 39 24.25 25.85 -17.32
N ILE A 40 24.57 24.56 -17.26
CA ILE A 40 25.09 23.65 -18.30
C ILE A 40 24.60 22.21 -18.01
N LEU A 41 24.45 21.39 -19.06
CA LEU A 41 24.23 19.93 -19.04
C LEU A 41 23.13 19.35 -18.13
N GLY A 42 21.92 19.28 -18.68
CA GLY A 42 20.94 18.23 -18.36
C GLY A 42 20.45 17.56 -19.64
N LEU A 43 20.93 16.34 -19.94
CA LEU A 43 20.44 15.46 -21.01
C LEU A 43 20.57 14.02 -20.47
N ALA A 44 19.51 13.39 -20.00
CA ALA A 44 18.40 12.80 -20.77
C ALA A 44 18.88 11.66 -21.70
N ALA A 45 18.37 10.45 -21.45
CA ALA A 45 18.84 9.22 -22.06
C ALA A 45 18.26 8.97 -23.47
N ALA A 46 19.04 8.28 -24.30
CA ALA A 46 18.56 7.62 -25.51
C ALA A 46 18.93 6.13 -25.45
N ILE A 47 17.95 5.26 -25.22
CA ILE A 47 18.16 3.80 -25.28
C ILE A 47 18.03 3.37 -26.73
N ALA A 48 19.13 2.91 -27.32
CA ALA A 48 19.13 2.27 -28.63
C ALA A 48 19.47 0.78 -28.47
N MET A 49 18.47 -0.11 -28.57
CA MET A 49 18.70 -1.55 -28.61
C MET A 49 19.17 -1.99 -30.00
N ILE A 50 20.48 -1.96 -30.23
CA ILE A 50 21.11 -2.80 -31.26
C ILE A 50 22.29 -3.53 -30.62
N SER A 51 22.17 -4.87 -30.51
CA SER A 51 23.27 -5.73 -30.11
C SER A 51 24.28 -5.85 -31.26
N SER A 52 25.19 -4.88 -31.35
CA SER A 52 26.32 -4.88 -32.28
C SER A 52 27.51 -4.20 -31.63
N ALA A 53 28.67 -4.85 -31.67
CA ALA A 53 29.90 -4.32 -31.11
C ALA A 53 30.43 -3.17 -31.99
N MET A 54 29.93 -1.96 -31.79
CA MET A 54 30.44 -0.75 -32.43
C MET A 54 31.85 -0.43 -31.92
N VAL A 55 32.85 -0.99 -32.57
CA VAL A 55 34.22 -0.46 -32.51
C VAL A 55 34.19 0.87 -33.24
N VAL A 56 34.20 1.98 -32.50
CA VAL A 56 34.34 3.32 -33.06
C VAL A 56 35.78 3.49 -33.55
N THR A 57 36.02 3.10 -34.81
CA THR A 57 37.25 3.48 -35.53
C THR A 57 37.02 4.82 -36.20
N ASP A 58 37.60 5.87 -35.63
CA ASP A 58 37.68 7.18 -36.27
C ASP A 58 38.36 7.07 -37.65
N GLN A 59 37.73 7.63 -38.68
CA GLN A 59 38.26 7.71 -40.05
C GLN A 59 38.60 9.15 -40.46
N GLY A 60 39.20 9.91 -39.54
CA GLY A 60 39.88 11.16 -39.88
C GLY A 60 41.03 10.94 -40.87
N THR A 61 40.83 11.32 -42.14
CA THR A 61 41.87 11.28 -43.20
C THR A 61 42.83 12.47 -43.07
N SER A 62 43.75 12.39 -42.12
CA SER A 62 44.90 13.30 -42.03
C SER A 62 46.12 12.70 -42.76
N GLN A 63 46.84 13.52 -43.54
CA GLN A 63 48.15 13.14 -44.10
C GLN A 63 49.27 13.24 -43.04
N ALA A 64 49.08 12.59 -41.90
CA ALA A 64 50.18 12.25 -41.03
C ALA A 64 51.10 11.25 -41.74
N ALA A 65 52.41 11.33 -41.48
CA ALA A 65 53.31 10.24 -41.84
C ALA A 65 52.79 8.95 -41.19
N GLY A 66 52.68 7.88 -41.97
CA GLY A 66 52.14 6.60 -41.49
C GLY A 66 53.00 5.98 -40.38
N PRO A 67 52.51 4.92 -39.70
CA PRO A 67 53.09 4.51 -38.43
C PRO A 67 54.55 4.08 -38.57
N GLY A 68 55.42 4.63 -37.73
CA GLY A 68 56.85 4.37 -37.76
C GLY A 68 57.37 3.73 -36.47
N ALA A 69 58.43 2.92 -36.60
CA ALA A 69 59.20 2.43 -35.47
C ALA A 69 60.61 1.97 -35.91
N ALA A 70 61.56 1.99 -34.97
CA ALA A 70 62.79 1.23 -35.10
C ALA A 70 62.56 -0.20 -34.56
N TRP A 71 62.95 -1.22 -35.33
CA TRP A 71 62.62 -2.63 -35.04
C TRP A 71 63.85 -3.47 -34.71
N LYS A 72 63.83 -4.13 -33.55
CA LYS A 72 64.82 -5.11 -33.10
C LYS A 72 64.28 -6.53 -33.28
N SER A 73 65.05 -7.42 -33.92
CA SER A 73 64.64 -8.81 -34.17
C SER A 73 64.89 -9.73 -32.97
N TYR A 74 63.96 -10.67 -32.74
CA TYR A 74 64.00 -11.71 -31.70
C TYR A 74 63.53 -13.05 -32.28
N GLY A 75 63.97 -14.19 -31.74
CA GLY A 75 63.71 -15.51 -32.33
C GLY A 75 64.80 -15.94 -33.32
N ASP A 76 64.58 -17.06 -34.03
CA ASP A 76 65.58 -17.64 -34.93
C ASP A 76 65.37 -17.18 -36.39
N SER A 77 66.29 -16.37 -36.91
CA SER A 77 66.27 -15.91 -38.30
C SER A 77 66.88 -16.89 -39.32
N LYS A 78 67.55 -17.98 -38.90
CA LYS A 78 67.90 -19.09 -39.80
C LYS A 78 66.67 -19.94 -40.13
N MET A 79 65.79 -20.13 -39.14
CA MET A 79 64.51 -20.82 -39.29
C MET A 79 63.41 -19.96 -39.94
N GLU A 80 63.62 -18.66 -40.16
CA GLU A 80 62.58 -17.70 -40.57
C GLU A 80 61.41 -17.63 -39.57
N LEU A 81 61.72 -17.79 -38.28
CA LEU A 81 60.77 -17.76 -37.16
C LEU A 81 61.14 -16.66 -36.16
N ASN A 82 61.30 -15.44 -36.69
CA ASN A 82 61.62 -14.25 -35.92
C ASN A 82 60.44 -13.27 -35.79
N ALA A 83 60.25 -12.72 -34.59
CA ALA A 83 59.44 -11.55 -34.35
C ALA A 83 60.31 -10.28 -34.31
N ARG A 84 59.66 -9.13 -34.25
CA ARG A 84 60.27 -7.80 -34.15
C ARG A 84 59.63 -7.05 -32.98
N LYS A 85 60.43 -6.50 -32.07
CA LYS A 85 59.97 -5.58 -31.02
C LYS A 85 60.30 -4.15 -31.43
N SER A 86 59.39 -3.22 -31.20
CA SER A 86 59.66 -1.80 -31.42
C SER A 86 60.58 -1.25 -30.32
N ALA A 87 61.37 -0.23 -30.62
CA ALA A 87 62.36 0.33 -29.68
C ALA A 87 61.77 1.04 -28.45
N ASP A 88 60.48 1.39 -28.49
CA ASP A 88 59.67 1.89 -27.37
C ASP A 88 59.02 0.75 -26.55
N ASP A 89 59.35 -0.51 -26.88
CA ASP A 89 58.79 -1.75 -26.34
C ASP A 89 57.26 -1.93 -26.47
N SER A 90 56.52 -0.94 -27.01
CA SER A 90 55.05 -0.95 -27.02
C SER A 90 54.40 -1.90 -28.03
N LYS A 91 55.16 -2.39 -29.03
CA LYS A 91 54.65 -3.25 -30.11
C LYS A 91 55.57 -4.44 -30.35
N ILE A 92 54.93 -5.57 -30.60
CA ILE A 92 55.59 -6.77 -31.12
C ILE A 92 54.88 -7.13 -32.42
N ALA A 93 55.67 -7.31 -33.46
CA ALA A 93 55.23 -7.62 -34.81
C ALA A 93 55.83 -8.95 -35.28
N VAL A 94 55.12 -9.63 -36.16
CA VAL A 94 55.71 -10.65 -37.06
C VAL A 94 55.67 -10.15 -38.50
N CYS A 95 56.34 -10.87 -39.39
CA CYS A 95 56.06 -10.71 -40.81
C CYS A 95 54.59 -11.05 -41.07
N ALA A 96 53.88 -10.30 -41.92
CA ALA A 96 52.56 -10.74 -42.34
C ALA A 96 52.64 -12.01 -43.22
N THR A 97 53.75 -12.21 -43.95
CA THR A 97 54.05 -13.41 -44.74
C THR A 97 55.49 -13.39 -45.29
N ASP A 98 56.21 -14.51 -45.25
CA ASP A 98 57.65 -14.59 -45.57
C ASP A 98 58.03 -14.46 -47.05
N ARG A 99 57.11 -13.98 -47.90
CA ARG A 99 57.35 -13.71 -49.33
C ARG A 99 57.55 -12.22 -49.64
N GLN A 100 58.23 -11.53 -48.73
CA GLN A 100 58.50 -10.10 -48.80
C GLN A 100 59.91 -9.79 -48.27
N ILE A 101 60.49 -8.68 -48.73
CA ILE A 101 61.86 -8.28 -48.34
C ILE A 101 61.85 -7.73 -46.91
N ASN A 102 62.64 -8.35 -46.03
CA ASN A 102 62.79 -7.90 -44.64
C ASN A 102 63.23 -6.43 -44.56
N SER A 103 62.49 -5.59 -43.81
CA SER A 103 62.95 -4.22 -43.55
C SER A 103 64.22 -4.22 -42.67
N PRO A 104 65.13 -3.23 -42.82
CA PRO A 104 66.36 -3.14 -42.04
C PRO A 104 66.19 -3.27 -40.53
N ARG A 105 67.12 -3.97 -39.87
CA ARG A 105 67.17 -4.11 -38.41
C ARG A 105 67.69 -2.82 -37.77
N ASN A 106 67.18 -2.47 -36.59
CA ASN A 106 67.61 -1.34 -35.75
C ASN A 106 67.61 0.04 -36.43
N LYS A 107 66.93 0.20 -37.57
CA LYS A 107 66.68 1.50 -38.22
C LYS A 107 65.21 1.85 -38.11
N TRP A 108 64.90 3.14 -38.03
CA TRP A 108 63.53 3.63 -38.12
C TRP A 108 62.97 3.35 -39.52
N ILE A 109 61.77 2.76 -39.57
CA ILE A 109 61.01 2.54 -40.80
C ILE A 109 59.63 3.14 -40.59
N THR A 110 59.25 4.10 -41.43
CA THR A 110 57.91 4.68 -41.54
C THR A 110 57.12 3.85 -42.54
N TYR A 111 55.97 3.32 -42.15
CA TYR A 111 55.11 2.49 -43.01
C TYR A 111 54.04 3.37 -43.65
N GLU A 112 53.87 3.30 -44.97
CA GLU A 112 52.91 4.19 -45.68
C GLU A 112 51.44 3.81 -45.44
N GLY A 113 51.14 2.58 -44.96
CA GLY A 113 49.78 2.11 -44.69
C GLY A 113 49.58 1.48 -43.30
N ARG A 114 48.36 1.63 -42.74
CA ARG A 114 47.90 0.95 -41.51
C ARG A 114 46.49 0.41 -41.72
N ARG A 115 46.32 -0.91 -41.70
CA ARG A 115 45.02 -1.60 -41.90
C ARG A 115 44.63 -2.36 -40.65
N VAL A 116 43.48 -2.04 -40.05
CA VAL A 116 42.89 -2.79 -38.93
C VAL A 116 42.04 -3.95 -39.48
N ILE A 117 42.48 -5.18 -39.23
CA ILE A 117 41.77 -6.40 -39.61
C ILE A 117 40.94 -6.89 -38.42
N GLY A 118 39.68 -6.44 -38.39
CA GLY A 118 38.69 -6.83 -37.40
C GLY A 118 37.74 -7.95 -37.86
N ALA A 119 36.71 -8.18 -37.05
CA ALA A 119 35.68 -9.22 -37.23
C ALA A 119 35.29 -9.49 -38.68
N GLY A 120 35.45 -10.75 -39.12
CA GLY A 120 35.01 -11.22 -40.44
C GLY A 120 35.77 -10.64 -41.65
N LYS A 121 36.83 -9.86 -41.46
CA LYS A 121 37.66 -9.34 -42.56
C LYS A 121 38.83 -10.28 -42.85
N GLU A 122 39.04 -10.58 -44.14
CA GLU A 122 40.27 -11.22 -44.60
C GLU A 122 41.44 -10.22 -44.69
N TYR A 123 42.66 -10.73 -44.58
CA TYR A 123 43.87 -9.99 -44.94
C TYR A 123 44.36 -10.41 -46.33
N ARG A 124 44.46 -9.43 -47.23
CA ARG A 124 45.08 -9.54 -48.56
C ARG A 124 46.39 -8.78 -48.59
N SER A 125 47.45 -9.41 -49.11
CA SER A 125 48.80 -8.85 -49.15
C SER A 125 48.95 -7.62 -50.04
N ASN A 126 49.86 -6.74 -49.60
CA ASN A 126 50.30 -5.56 -50.33
C ASN A 126 50.91 -5.94 -51.71
N LYS A 127 50.31 -5.41 -52.78
CA LYS A 127 50.70 -5.68 -54.17
C LYS A 127 52.14 -5.28 -54.49
N ALA A 128 52.67 -4.23 -53.84
CA ALA A 128 53.99 -3.70 -54.17
C ALA A 128 55.13 -4.66 -53.77
N THR A 129 54.95 -5.39 -52.66
CA THR A 129 56.05 -6.12 -52.01
C THR A 129 55.87 -7.63 -51.99
N PHE A 130 54.64 -8.16 -52.03
CA PHE A 130 54.37 -9.59 -51.93
C PHE A 130 54.58 -10.36 -53.23
N GLU A 131 55.25 -11.51 -53.16
CA GLU A 131 55.51 -12.39 -54.31
C GLU A 131 54.51 -13.55 -54.40
N VAL A 132 53.64 -13.50 -55.41
CA VAL A 132 52.69 -14.59 -55.72
C VAL A 132 53.40 -15.79 -56.33
N LYS A 133 54.47 -15.54 -57.10
CA LYS A 133 55.47 -16.49 -57.62
C LYS A 133 56.85 -15.81 -57.55
N ASP A 134 57.96 -16.55 -57.70
CA ASP A 134 59.32 -15.98 -57.73
C ASP A 134 59.39 -14.73 -58.62
N LYS A 135 59.82 -13.59 -58.06
CA LYS A 135 59.93 -12.27 -58.74
C LYS A 135 58.62 -11.68 -59.29
N VAL A 136 57.49 -12.37 -59.18
CA VAL A 136 56.17 -11.87 -59.63
C VAL A 136 55.43 -11.25 -58.46
N LYS A 137 55.40 -9.91 -58.42
CA LYS A 137 54.63 -9.13 -57.43
C LYS A 137 53.12 -9.24 -57.68
N GLY A 138 52.34 -9.28 -56.61
CA GLY A 138 50.88 -9.37 -56.71
C GLY A 138 50.18 -9.41 -55.35
N THR A 139 48.85 -9.49 -55.36
CA THR A 139 48.03 -9.62 -54.14
C THR A 139 47.46 -11.02 -54.04
N ALA A 140 47.50 -11.59 -52.84
CA ALA A 140 46.82 -12.85 -52.50
C ALA A 140 46.10 -12.72 -51.16
N VAL A 141 45.10 -13.57 -50.92
CA VAL A 141 44.59 -13.79 -49.56
C VAL A 141 45.70 -14.47 -48.75
N ILE A 142 46.07 -13.86 -47.63
CA ILE A 142 47.05 -14.38 -46.68
C ILE A 142 46.32 -14.98 -45.49
N PHE A 143 45.38 -14.26 -44.88
CA PHE A 143 44.52 -14.82 -43.82
C PHE A 143 43.05 -14.69 -44.25
N PRO A 144 42.31 -15.80 -44.44
CA PRO A 144 40.89 -15.74 -44.76
C PRO A 144 40.10 -15.21 -43.56
N ALA A 145 38.91 -14.67 -43.81
CA ALA A 145 38.01 -14.14 -42.78
C ALA A 145 37.73 -15.12 -41.61
N SER A 146 37.64 -16.42 -41.91
CA SER A 146 37.45 -17.50 -40.92
C SER A 146 38.65 -17.72 -39.98
N ALA A 147 39.86 -17.27 -40.36
CA ALA A 147 41.05 -17.34 -39.51
C ALA A 147 41.26 -16.08 -38.64
N GLN A 148 40.55 -14.97 -38.93
CA GLN A 148 40.87 -13.63 -38.41
C GLN A 148 41.00 -13.58 -36.89
N TYR A 149 40.05 -14.12 -36.12
CA TYR A 149 40.12 -14.14 -34.66
C TYR A 149 41.24 -15.02 -34.11
N ARG A 150 41.59 -16.13 -34.79
CA ARG A 150 42.69 -17.02 -34.40
C ARG A 150 44.05 -16.35 -34.64
N VAL A 151 44.17 -15.57 -35.72
CA VAL A 151 45.33 -14.71 -35.98
C VAL A 151 45.43 -13.60 -34.93
N ALA A 152 44.33 -12.92 -34.60
CA ALA A 152 44.31 -11.87 -33.56
C ALA A 152 44.72 -12.41 -32.17
N TYR A 153 44.19 -13.56 -31.78
CA TYR A 153 44.55 -14.26 -30.54
C TYR A 153 46.05 -14.61 -30.50
N LEU A 154 46.58 -15.24 -31.54
CA LEU A 154 47.99 -15.64 -31.60
C LEU A 154 48.94 -14.44 -31.70
N ALA A 155 48.55 -13.38 -32.40
CA ALA A 155 49.28 -12.12 -32.38
C ALA A 155 49.35 -11.54 -30.97
N GLY A 156 48.25 -11.60 -30.21
CA GLY A 156 48.23 -11.25 -28.79
C GLY A 156 49.22 -12.07 -27.95
N GLN A 157 49.36 -13.37 -28.23
CA GLN A 157 50.31 -14.25 -27.52
C GLN A 157 51.79 -13.86 -27.72
N LEU A 158 52.15 -13.22 -28.85
CA LEU A 158 53.51 -12.71 -29.08
C LEU A 158 54.01 -11.80 -27.94
N ARG A 159 53.09 -11.07 -27.29
CA ARG A 159 53.38 -10.22 -26.11
C ARG A 159 54.03 -11.00 -24.97
N SER A 160 53.61 -12.25 -24.73
CA SER A 160 54.24 -13.13 -23.73
C SER A 160 55.35 -14.00 -24.32
N ALA A 161 55.22 -14.43 -25.58
CA ALA A 161 56.13 -15.37 -26.20
C ALA A 161 57.57 -14.84 -26.31
N ILE A 162 57.74 -13.53 -26.54
CA ILE A 162 59.07 -12.90 -26.62
C ILE A 162 59.84 -12.95 -25.29
N ALA A 163 59.13 -12.92 -24.15
CA ALA A 163 59.73 -13.03 -22.81
C ALA A 163 60.02 -14.48 -22.41
N LYS A 164 59.31 -15.45 -23.02
CA LYS A 164 59.51 -16.90 -22.84
C LYS A 164 60.64 -17.48 -23.73
N GLY A 165 61.31 -16.65 -24.51
CA GLY A 165 62.48 -17.02 -25.32
C GLY A 165 62.16 -17.68 -26.67
N ASN A 166 63.24 -17.99 -27.40
CA ASN A 166 63.18 -18.38 -28.81
C ASN A 166 62.25 -19.57 -29.15
N PRO A 167 62.12 -20.65 -28.35
CA PRO A 167 61.25 -21.77 -28.70
C PRO A 167 59.75 -21.43 -28.70
N GLU A 168 59.25 -20.75 -27.66
CA GLU A 168 57.84 -20.31 -27.60
C GLU A 168 57.58 -19.22 -28.64
N LEU A 169 58.51 -18.27 -28.80
CA LEU A 169 58.39 -17.23 -29.82
C LEU A 169 58.30 -17.84 -31.23
N GLY A 170 59.22 -18.74 -31.57
CA GLY A 170 59.25 -19.41 -32.86
C GLY A 170 57.99 -20.26 -33.11
N ALA A 171 57.50 -20.97 -32.09
CA ALA A 171 56.23 -21.70 -32.18
C ALA A 171 55.01 -20.77 -32.36
N THR A 172 55.03 -19.57 -31.77
CA THR A 172 53.97 -18.57 -31.94
C THR A 172 53.99 -17.96 -33.34
N VAL A 173 55.18 -17.62 -33.87
CA VAL A 173 55.36 -17.17 -35.26
C VAL A 173 54.89 -18.26 -36.23
N TYR A 174 55.34 -19.50 -36.04
CA TYR A 174 54.93 -20.64 -36.85
C TYR A 174 53.41 -20.86 -36.81
N ALA A 175 52.77 -20.74 -35.64
CA ALA A 175 51.32 -20.89 -35.51
C ALA A 175 50.55 -19.80 -36.28
N ILE A 176 51.00 -18.54 -36.25
CA ILE A 176 50.42 -17.45 -37.05
C ILE A 176 50.60 -17.77 -38.54
N HIS A 177 51.83 -18.07 -38.98
CA HIS A 177 52.13 -18.31 -40.39
C HIS A 177 51.41 -19.57 -40.94
N SER A 178 51.19 -20.59 -40.10
CA SER A 178 50.38 -21.78 -40.43
C SER A 178 48.95 -21.41 -40.86
N LEU A 179 48.34 -20.40 -40.24
CA LEU A 179 46.99 -19.95 -40.60
C LEU A 179 46.92 -19.28 -42.00
N SER A 180 48.07 -19.03 -42.64
CA SER A 180 48.13 -18.59 -44.04
C SER A 180 48.30 -19.71 -45.06
N GLY A 181 48.67 -20.92 -44.62
CA GLY A 181 49.03 -22.04 -45.51
C GLY A 181 50.32 -21.83 -46.32
N ARG A 182 51.18 -20.87 -45.96
CA ARG A 182 52.35 -20.42 -46.77
C ARG A 182 53.70 -20.58 -46.06
N LEU A 183 53.85 -21.60 -45.22
CA LEU A 183 55.10 -21.89 -44.50
C LEU A 183 56.27 -22.21 -45.47
N THR A 184 57.49 -21.81 -45.10
CA THR A 184 58.72 -22.13 -45.84
C THR A 184 59.31 -23.49 -45.42
N THR A 185 60.23 -24.04 -46.23
CA THR A 185 60.97 -25.26 -45.87
C THR A 185 61.78 -25.09 -44.58
N LYS A 186 62.33 -23.89 -44.33
CA LYS A 186 63.15 -23.61 -43.13
C LYS A 186 62.30 -23.61 -41.85
N GLN A 187 61.12 -23.00 -41.90
CA GLN A 187 60.16 -22.97 -40.79
C GLN A 187 59.70 -24.39 -40.41
N ASN A 188 59.56 -25.27 -41.40
CA ASN A 188 59.20 -26.67 -41.21
C ASN A 188 60.32 -27.54 -40.57
N GLY A 189 61.54 -27.03 -40.39
CA GLY A 189 62.70 -27.82 -39.98
C GLY A 189 62.73 -28.34 -38.54
N SER A 190 61.94 -27.78 -37.60
CA SER A 190 61.99 -28.13 -36.18
C SER A 190 60.72 -28.86 -35.70
N ALA A 191 60.85 -30.12 -35.30
CA ALA A 191 59.72 -30.90 -34.78
C ALA A 191 59.14 -30.35 -33.45
N PRO A 192 59.95 -29.95 -32.43
CA PRO A 192 59.41 -29.37 -31.19
C PRO A 192 58.62 -28.08 -31.42
N ILE A 193 59.09 -27.21 -32.33
CA ILE A 193 58.38 -25.98 -32.71
C ILE A 193 57.02 -26.31 -33.34
N LYS A 194 56.97 -27.29 -34.26
CA LYS A 194 55.72 -27.74 -34.90
C LYS A 194 54.73 -28.31 -33.87
N GLN A 195 55.20 -29.14 -32.95
CA GLN A 195 54.38 -29.70 -31.87
C GLN A 195 53.79 -28.60 -30.97
N ARG A 196 54.62 -27.63 -30.55
CA ARG A 196 54.16 -26.51 -29.73
C ARG A 196 53.21 -25.57 -30.49
N ALA A 197 53.48 -25.31 -31.77
CA ALA A 197 52.60 -24.52 -32.61
C ALA A 197 51.23 -25.19 -32.83
N ALA A 198 51.16 -26.53 -32.93
CA ALA A 198 49.90 -27.27 -32.98
C ALA A 198 49.07 -27.08 -31.69
N GLN A 199 49.70 -27.08 -30.52
CA GLN A 199 49.03 -26.74 -29.25
C GLN A 199 48.50 -25.30 -29.25
N LEU A 200 49.29 -24.34 -29.73
CA LEU A 200 48.86 -22.93 -29.84
C LEU A 200 47.69 -22.76 -30.82
N LEU A 201 47.68 -23.51 -31.93
CA LEU A 201 46.56 -23.55 -32.89
C LEU A 201 45.29 -24.16 -32.30
N GLN A 202 45.41 -25.21 -31.46
CA GLN A 202 44.30 -25.78 -30.69
C GLN A 202 43.76 -24.80 -29.65
N GLN A 203 44.64 -24.14 -28.89
CA GLN A 203 44.26 -23.08 -27.94
C GLN A 203 43.54 -21.93 -28.65
N ALA A 204 44.04 -21.49 -29.81
CA ALA A 204 43.37 -20.46 -30.61
C ALA A 204 42.00 -20.93 -31.14
N ALA A 205 41.79 -22.22 -31.44
CA ALA A 205 40.47 -22.74 -31.79
C ALA A 205 39.50 -22.75 -30.58
N ALA A 206 40.01 -23.02 -29.38
CA ALA A 206 39.22 -23.12 -28.16
C ALA A 206 38.92 -21.76 -27.50
N TYR A 207 39.82 -20.78 -27.61
CA TYR A 207 39.83 -19.57 -26.78
C TYR A 207 39.94 -18.24 -27.56
N ALA A 208 39.95 -18.24 -28.89
CA ALA A 208 39.80 -17.00 -29.66
C ALA A 208 38.37 -16.41 -29.53
N GLY A 209 38.25 -15.11 -29.84
CA GLY A 209 36.97 -14.42 -29.92
C GLY A 209 36.16 -14.75 -31.19
N PRO A 210 35.00 -14.09 -31.38
CA PRO A 210 34.46 -13.03 -30.54
C PRO A 210 34.05 -13.56 -29.16
N TYR A 211 34.24 -12.72 -28.14
CA TYR A 211 33.91 -13.07 -26.76
C TYR A 211 32.46 -12.74 -26.45
N ARG A 212 31.83 -13.53 -25.57
CA ARG A 212 30.42 -13.38 -25.18
C ARG A 212 30.25 -13.56 -23.68
N MET A 213 29.27 -12.89 -23.12
CA MET A 213 28.93 -12.95 -21.68
C MET A 213 27.43 -12.69 -21.54
N GLY A 214 26.79 -13.35 -20.58
CA GLY A 214 25.40 -13.07 -20.22
C GLY A 214 25.23 -11.70 -19.56
N LYS A 215 23.99 -11.34 -19.22
CA LYS A 215 23.75 -10.31 -18.21
C LYS A 215 23.97 -10.91 -16.81
N PRO A 216 24.42 -10.13 -15.81
CA PRO A 216 24.32 -10.56 -14.42
C PRO A 216 22.87 -10.77 -14.00
N GLU A 217 22.63 -11.59 -12.98
CA GLU A 217 21.33 -11.73 -12.33
C GLU A 217 21.34 -10.91 -11.03
N ILE A 218 20.23 -10.25 -10.66
CA ILE A 218 20.10 -9.54 -9.38
C ILE A 218 18.88 -10.14 -8.67
N GLN A 219 19.11 -10.86 -7.58
CA GLN A 219 18.06 -11.48 -6.77
C GLN A 219 17.87 -10.69 -5.48
N VAL A 220 16.63 -10.30 -5.21
CA VAL A 220 16.23 -9.59 -3.99
C VAL A 220 14.97 -10.23 -3.44
N LYS A 221 14.88 -10.37 -2.11
CA LYS A 221 13.69 -10.90 -1.44
C LYS A 221 12.81 -9.74 -0.95
N PRO A 222 11.51 -9.66 -1.30
CA PRO A 222 10.60 -8.66 -0.73
C PRO A 222 10.62 -8.68 0.81
N GLY A 223 10.53 -7.52 1.45
CA GLY A 223 10.63 -7.40 2.91
C GLY A 223 12.05 -7.56 3.49
N SER A 224 13.05 -7.92 2.67
CA SER A 224 14.43 -8.11 3.11
C SER A 224 15.36 -7.00 2.65
N LYS A 225 16.34 -6.66 3.49
CA LYS A 225 17.50 -5.87 3.08
C LYS A 225 18.55 -6.69 2.33
N GLN A 226 18.45 -8.02 2.27
CA GLN A 226 19.49 -8.88 1.70
C GLN A 226 19.12 -9.38 0.28
N GLY A 227 20.13 -9.50 -0.58
CA GLY A 227 20.04 -10.04 -1.94
C GLY A 227 21.38 -10.58 -2.44
N THR A 228 21.42 -11.04 -3.69
CA THR A 228 22.66 -11.49 -4.35
C THR A 228 22.76 -10.96 -5.78
N VAL A 229 23.99 -10.82 -6.27
CA VAL A 229 24.29 -10.62 -7.69
C VAL A 229 25.04 -11.84 -8.20
N ARG A 230 24.54 -12.44 -9.28
CA ARG A 230 25.16 -13.58 -9.94
C ARG A 230 25.96 -13.11 -11.14
N LEU A 231 27.23 -13.47 -11.19
CA LEU A 231 28.14 -13.06 -12.26
C LEU A 231 28.03 -13.99 -13.47
N PRO A 232 27.92 -13.44 -14.69
CA PRO A 232 27.83 -14.21 -15.92
C PRO A 232 29.21 -14.71 -16.33
N VAL A 233 29.37 -16.02 -16.54
CA VAL A 233 30.65 -16.58 -17.00
C VAL A 233 30.99 -16.08 -18.42
N PRO A 234 32.11 -15.37 -18.63
CA PRO A 234 32.55 -14.97 -19.96
C PRO A 234 33.05 -16.19 -20.76
N GLN A 235 32.78 -16.21 -22.07
CA GLN A 235 33.05 -17.35 -22.95
C GLN A 235 33.76 -16.94 -24.25
N SER A 236 34.55 -17.87 -24.80
CA SER A 236 35.08 -17.81 -26.15
C SER A 236 34.02 -18.03 -27.24
N ALA A 237 34.38 -17.85 -28.50
CA ALA A 237 33.51 -18.18 -29.64
C ALA A 237 33.10 -19.67 -29.64
N ALA A 238 34.01 -20.56 -29.24
CA ALA A 238 33.77 -21.99 -29.08
C ALA A 238 33.02 -22.36 -27.78
N GLY A 239 32.49 -21.37 -27.05
CA GLY A 239 31.73 -21.58 -25.81
C GLY A 239 32.54 -22.06 -24.61
N ARG A 240 33.88 -22.01 -24.67
CA ARG A 240 34.73 -22.36 -23.52
C ARG A 240 34.70 -21.21 -22.50
N PRO A 241 34.53 -21.49 -21.20
CA PRO A 241 34.56 -20.46 -20.16
C PRO A 241 35.96 -19.84 -20.04
N LEU A 242 36.03 -18.60 -19.57
CA LEU A 242 37.24 -17.79 -19.49
C LEU A 242 37.51 -17.33 -18.06
N ASN A 243 38.58 -17.85 -17.47
CA ASN A 243 38.98 -17.58 -16.09
C ASN A 243 40.25 -16.72 -16.01
N GLY A 244 40.45 -16.05 -14.86
CA GLY A 244 41.64 -15.26 -14.55
C GLY A 244 41.72 -13.88 -15.19
N PHE A 245 40.65 -13.41 -15.86
CA PHE A 245 40.58 -12.05 -16.40
C PHE A 245 40.07 -11.07 -15.32
N LYS A 246 40.54 -9.82 -15.34
CA LYS A 246 40.13 -8.82 -14.34
C LYS A 246 38.65 -8.50 -14.54
N GLU A 247 37.86 -8.68 -13.50
CA GLU A 247 36.42 -8.43 -13.50
C GLU A 247 36.09 -7.32 -12.50
N SER A 248 35.28 -6.35 -12.92
CA SER A 248 34.83 -5.22 -12.10
C SER A 248 33.31 -5.18 -12.08
N ILE A 249 32.74 -5.17 -10.88
CA ILE A 249 31.29 -5.19 -10.66
C ILE A 249 30.90 -3.89 -9.97
N THR A 250 30.04 -3.09 -10.61
CA THR A 250 29.56 -1.80 -10.10
C THR A 250 28.06 -1.84 -9.87
N LEU A 251 27.63 -1.48 -8.66
CA LEU A 251 26.24 -1.34 -8.25
C LEU A 251 25.78 0.11 -8.35
N SER A 252 24.50 0.33 -8.62
CA SER A 252 23.89 1.66 -8.54
C SER A 252 22.45 1.59 -8.03
N GLY A 253 21.93 2.75 -7.62
CA GLY A 253 20.70 2.84 -6.82
C GLY A 253 20.95 2.44 -5.36
N ALA A 254 19.91 1.91 -4.71
CA ALA A 254 19.88 1.63 -3.28
C ALA A 254 20.74 0.43 -2.82
N ALA A 255 21.42 -0.28 -3.72
CA ALA A 255 22.20 -1.48 -3.40
C ALA A 255 23.70 -1.21 -3.16
N HIS A 256 24.32 -1.92 -2.22
CA HIS A 256 25.78 -1.96 -2.00
C HIS A 256 26.24 -3.40 -1.72
N PHE A 257 27.53 -3.70 -1.82
CA PHE A 257 28.06 -5.01 -1.43
C PHE A 257 28.14 -5.14 0.08
N SER A 258 27.76 -6.31 0.64
CA SER A 258 27.67 -6.56 2.10
C SER A 258 29.02 -6.65 2.83
N SER A 259 30.06 -6.00 2.31
CA SER A 259 31.40 -5.93 2.90
C SER A 259 31.61 -4.62 3.70
N LYS A 260 32.60 -4.62 4.60
CA LYS A 260 32.92 -3.44 5.42
C LYS A 260 33.21 -2.22 4.52
N GLY A 261 32.54 -1.11 4.81
CA GLY A 261 32.61 0.12 4.01
C GLY A 261 31.53 0.25 2.91
N GLN A 262 30.64 -0.74 2.76
CA GLN A 262 29.49 -0.72 1.83
C GLN A 262 29.84 -0.25 0.40
N PRO A 263 30.90 -0.81 -0.23
CA PRO A 263 31.37 -0.32 -1.52
C PRO A 263 30.31 -0.47 -2.62
N LYS A 264 30.28 0.48 -3.56
CA LYS A 264 29.50 0.39 -4.80
C LYS A 264 30.25 -0.33 -5.92
N THR A 265 31.57 -0.55 -5.80
CA THR A 265 32.38 -1.27 -6.80
C THR A 265 33.23 -2.35 -6.13
N LEU A 266 33.26 -3.54 -6.73
CA LEU A 266 34.13 -4.66 -6.36
C LEU A 266 35.02 -5.04 -7.55
N ILE A 267 36.25 -5.48 -7.27
CA ILE A 267 37.17 -6.03 -8.27
C ILE A 267 37.49 -7.48 -7.87
N THR A 268 37.40 -8.39 -8.84
CA THR A 268 37.70 -9.82 -8.70
C THR A 268 38.39 -10.32 -9.99
N SER A 269 38.66 -11.62 -10.08
CA SER A 269 38.97 -12.30 -11.33
C SER A 269 37.79 -13.15 -11.79
N SER A 270 37.61 -13.29 -13.10
CA SER A 270 36.59 -14.15 -13.69
C SER A 270 36.86 -15.63 -13.40
N GLU A 271 35.80 -16.41 -13.21
CA GLU A 271 35.85 -17.83 -12.87
C GLU A 271 35.19 -18.68 -13.96
N ALA A 272 35.45 -20.00 -13.95
CA ALA A 272 34.86 -20.92 -14.93
C ALA A 272 33.40 -21.29 -14.62
N THR A 273 32.90 -20.88 -13.46
CA THR A 273 31.60 -21.17 -12.87
C THR A 273 30.89 -19.88 -12.46
N VAL A 274 29.56 -19.91 -12.34
CA VAL A 274 28.79 -18.77 -11.84
C VAL A 274 29.20 -18.45 -10.40
N LYS A 275 29.40 -17.17 -10.12
CA LYS A 275 29.79 -16.65 -8.80
C LYS A 275 28.65 -15.80 -8.24
N GLU A 276 28.25 -16.06 -7.00
CA GLU A 276 27.28 -15.22 -6.29
C GLU A 276 28.02 -14.25 -5.35
N ILE A 277 27.58 -12.99 -5.31
CA ILE A 277 28.09 -11.97 -4.40
C ILE A 277 26.92 -11.41 -3.58
N PRO A 278 26.99 -11.38 -2.24
CA PRO A 278 25.93 -10.80 -1.42
C PRO A 278 25.87 -9.27 -1.57
N ILE A 279 24.65 -8.75 -1.64
CA ILE A 279 24.34 -7.33 -1.66
C ILE A 279 23.28 -6.98 -0.63
N GLU A 280 23.31 -5.72 -0.20
CA GLU A 280 22.35 -5.14 0.72
C GLU A 280 21.58 -3.99 0.07
N ILE A 281 20.28 -3.89 0.37
CA ILE A 281 19.33 -2.91 -0.14
C ILE A 281 18.97 -1.92 0.98
N THR A 282 19.34 -0.65 0.79
CA THR A 282 19.13 0.42 1.78
C THR A 282 17.72 1.03 1.76
N GLY A 283 17.01 0.91 0.63
CA GLY A 283 15.69 1.52 0.44
C GLY A 283 15.05 1.11 -0.90
N PRO A 284 13.82 1.56 -1.17
CA PRO A 284 13.09 1.20 -2.38
C PRO A 284 13.66 1.87 -3.64
N GLY A 285 13.55 1.18 -4.78
CA GLY A 285 13.78 1.76 -6.10
C GLY A 285 14.49 0.83 -7.08
N LYS A 286 14.95 1.41 -8.19
CA LYS A 286 15.69 0.69 -9.23
C LYS A 286 17.13 0.44 -8.77
N VAL A 287 17.53 -0.83 -8.82
CA VAL A 287 18.89 -1.32 -8.57
C VAL A 287 19.50 -1.77 -9.88
N SER A 288 20.79 -1.52 -10.08
CA SER A 288 21.53 -2.04 -11.24
C SER A 288 22.88 -2.62 -10.85
N ALA A 289 23.31 -3.62 -11.61
CA ALA A 289 24.64 -4.23 -11.53
C ALA A 289 25.26 -4.27 -12.94
N GLN A 290 26.39 -3.58 -13.10
CA GLN A 290 27.23 -3.60 -14.30
C GLN A 290 28.46 -4.46 -14.02
N VAL A 291 28.77 -5.38 -14.93
CA VAL A 291 29.91 -6.30 -14.86
C VAL A 291 30.80 -6.05 -16.07
N GLU A 292 32.08 -5.78 -15.84
CA GLU A 292 33.07 -5.52 -16.87
C GLU A 292 34.26 -6.48 -16.75
N VAL A 293 34.54 -7.24 -17.81
CA VAL A 293 35.67 -8.18 -17.89
C VAL A 293 36.71 -7.62 -18.84
N ALA A 294 37.89 -7.28 -18.32
CA ALA A 294 38.94 -6.58 -19.03
C ALA A 294 40.21 -7.42 -19.21
N GLY A 295 40.98 -7.12 -20.25
CA GLY A 295 42.26 -7.78 -20.53
C GLY A 295 42.14 -9.08 -21.34
N LEU A 296 40.96 -9.38 -21.89
CA LEU A 296 40.72 -10.50 -22.79
C LEU A 296 41.65 -10.43 -24.02
N PRO A 297 41.97 -11.55 -24.70
CA PRO A 297 42.86 -11.51 -25.88
C PRO A 297 42.32 -10.60 -26.99
N PRO A 298 43.17 -10.10 -27.91
CA PRO A 298 42.71 -9.23 -29.00
C PRO A 298 41.76 -9.94 -29.96
N VAL A 299 40.65 -9.27 -30.31
CA VAL A 299 39.76 -9.67 -31.43
C VAL A 299 40.09 -8.95 -32.75
N THR A 300 41.13 -8.12 -32.76
CA THR A 300 41.64 -7.41 -33.93
C THR A 300 43.15 -7.53 -34.02
N TYR A 301 43.68 -7.38 -35.23
CA TYR A 301 45.10 -7.13 -35.46
C TYR A 301 45.28 -6.02 -36.49
N GLU A 302 46.47 -5.44 -36.52
CA GLU A 302 46.87 -4.44 -37.50
C GLU A 302 47.84 -5.06 -38.49
N VAL A 303 47.81 -4.59 -39.73
CA VAL A 303 48.89 -4.75 -40.70
C VAL A 303 49.43 -3.37 -41.03
N TRP A 304 50.72 -3.16 -40.83
CA TRP A 304 51.44 -1.97 -41.28
C TRP A 304 52.13 -2.30 -42.60
N GLU A 305 51.78 -1.61 -43.67
CA GLU A 305 52.19 -1.92 -45.05
C GLU A 305 53.28 -0.95 -45.51
N HIS A 306 54.28 -1.47 -46.24
CA HIS A 306 55.39 -0.66 -46.77
C HIS A 306 55.55 -0.83 -48.29
N GLN A 307 55.87 0.23 -49.06
CA GLN A 307 56.01 0.10 -50.52
C GLN A 307 57.21 -0.76 -50.98
N ARG A 308 58.26 -0.81 -50.15
CA ARG A 308 59.50 -1.57 -50.40
C ARG A 308 59.73 -2.83 -49.53
N TRP A 309 59.13 -2.90 -48.34
CA TRP A 309 59.49 -3.90 -47.33
C TRP A 309 58.29 -4.78 -46.93
N GLN A 310 58.54 -5.85 -46.19
CA GLN A 310 57.50 -6.70 -45.63
C GLN A 310 56.46 -5.91 -44.82
N ASP A 311 55.21 -6.32 -44.95
CA ASP A 311 54.14 -5.81 -44.11
C ASP A 311 54.29 -6.44 -42.70
N LEU A 312 54.00 -5.67 -41.65
CA LEU A 312 54.14 -6.11 -40.26
C LEU A 312 52.77 -6.34 -39.62
N LEU A 313 52.56 -7.57 -39.13
CA LEU A 313 51.35 -7.93 -38.40
C LEU A 313 51.55 -7.69 -36.91
N ILE A 314 50.72 -6.81 -36.32
CA ILE A 314 50.80 -6.34 -34.93
C ILE A 314 49.48 -6.63 -34.22
N ALA A 315 49.54 -7.10 -32.97
CA ALA A 315 48.34 -7.36 -32.18
C ALA A 315 47.56 -6.09 -31.84
N GLY A 316 46.23 -6.11 -32.02
CA GLY A 316 45.34 -5.04 -31.55
C GLY A 316 45.30 -4.94 -30.02
N PRO A 317 44.57 -3.97 -29.45
CA PRO A 317 44.38 -3.87 -28.00
C PRO A 317 43.75 -5.16 -27.44
N ASN A 318 43.99 -5.44 -26.16
CA ASN A 318 43.24 -6.47 -25.45
C ASN A 318 41.75 -6.08 -25.42
N SER A 319 40.89 -7.08 -25.53
CA SER A 319 39.44 -6.88 -25.59
C SER A 319 38.84 -6.69 -24.19
N GLN A 320 37.62 -6.18 -24.16
CA GLN A 320 36.79 -6.10 -22.95
C GLN A 320 35.34 -6.50 -23.26
N LEU A 321 34.63 -6.99 -22.25
CA LEU A 321 33.19 -7.17 -22.26
C LEU A 321 32.57 -6.33 -21.15
N SER A 322 31.36 -5.83 -21.38
CA SER A 322 30.55 -5.15 -20.37
C SER A 322 29.10 -5.58 -20.52
N ALA A 323 28.43 -5.88 -19.42
CA ALA A 323 27.00 -6.22 -19.39
C ALA A 323 26.33 -5.63 -18.15
N ILE A 324 25.08 -5.20 -18.29
CA ILE A 324 24.30 -4.60 -17.21
C ILE A 324 22.95 -5.30 -17.06
N ALA A 325 22.54 -5.49 -15.80
CA ALA A 325 21.18 -5.85 -15.42
C ALA A 325 20.60 -4.82 -14.47
N THR A 326 19.26 -4.73 -14.44
CA THR A 326 18.55 -3.83 -13.54
C THR A 326 17.27 -4.50 -13.04
N THR A 327 16.97 -4.38 -11.76
CA THR A 327 15.72 -4.82 -11.15
C THR A 327 15.12 -3.72 -10.28
N ASN A 328 13.86 -3.86 -9.88
CA ASN A 328 13.29 -3.04 -8.81
C ASN A 328 13.42 -3.82 -7.50
N ALA A 329 13.92 -3.15 -6.46
CA ALA A 329 13.96 -3.70 -5.11
C ALA A 329 13.08 -2.84 -4.20
N ASP A 330 12.33 -3.48 -3.31
CA ASP A 330 11.72 -2.81 -2.17
C ASP A 330 11.95 -3.66 -0.93
N PRO A 331 12.75 -3.19 0.05
CA PRO A 331 13.01 -3.94 1.27
C PRO A 331 11.83 -3.84 2.26
N ARG A 332 10.78 -3.06 1.97
CA ARG A 332 9.56 -2.97 2.79
C ARG A 332 8.66 -4.18 2.55
N GLN A 333 8.06 -4.73 3.61
CA GLN A 333 7.06 -5.78 3.51
C GLN A 333 5.67 -5.17 3.61
N PHE A 334 4.92 -5.18 2.49
CA PHE A 334 3.55 -4.69 2.45
C PHE A 334 2.55 -5.82 2.76
N PHE A 335 1.57 -5.55 3.62
CA PHE A 335 0.51 -6.50 3.99
C PHE A 335 -0.87 -5.81 4.04
N ALA A 336 -1.95 -6.57 4.16
CA ALA A 336 -3.30 -6.06 4.36
C ALA A 336 -3.90 -6.66 5.63
N VAL A 337 -4.84 -5.95 6.24
CA VAL A 337 -5.53 -6.34 7.47
C VAL A 337 -7.04 -6.16 7.33
N LYS A 338 -7.78 -6.88 8.18
CA LYS A 338 -9.20 -6.67 8.45
C LYS A 338 -9.45 -6.62 9.95
N THR A 339 -10.58 -6.03 10.35
CA THR A 339 -11.09 -6.14 11.71
C THR A 339 -12.30 -7.07 11.74
N GLN A 340 -12.45 -7.78 12.85
CA GLN A 340 -13.71 -8.35 13.31
C GLN A 340 -13.91 -7.83 14.73
N THR A 341 -15.11 -7.36 15.05
CA THR A 341 -15.22 -6.36 16.09
C THR A 341 -16.59 -6.45 16.78
N LYS A 342 -16.63 -6.09 18.07
CA LYS A 342 -17.66 -6.59 18.99
C LYS A 342 -17.89 -5.64 20.15
N SER A 343 -18.72 -4.65 19.84
CA SER A 343 -19.30 -3.71 20.79
C SER A 343 -20.03 -4.38 21.97
N LYS A 344 -20.06 -3.69 23.11
CA LYS A 344 -20.80 -4.01 24.33
C LYS A 344 -21.36 -2.74 24.96
N MET A 345 -22.52 -2.84 25.61
CA MET A 345 -23.05 -1.80 26.49
C MET A 345 -23.04 -2.30 27.95
N ASN A 346 -22.42 -1.53 28.84
CA ASN A 346 -22.40 -1.76 30.27
C ASN A 346 -23.32 -0.73 30.96
N PRO A 347 -24.41 -1.13 31.64
CA PRO A 347 -25.27 -0.20 32.35
C PRO A 347 -24.55 0.56 33.48
N LEU A 348 -24.92 1.82 33.68
CA LEU A 348 -24.46 2.66 34.80
C LEU A 348 -25.65 3.33 35.50
N GLU A 349 -25.44 3.75 36.74
CA GLU A 349 -26.34 4.69 37.40
C GLU A 349 -26.37 6.01 36.60
N GLY A 350 -27.53 6.33 36.02
CA GLY A 350 -27.72 7.53 35.18
C GLY A 350 -27.24 7.42 33.72
N GLY A 351 -26.95 6.23 33.18
CA GLY A 351 -26.58 6.09 31.76
C GLY A 351 -26.03 4.72 31.38
N SER A 352 -25.10 4.68 30.43
CA SER A 352 -24.33 3.46 30.09
C SER A 352 -22.94 3.78 29.56
N GLU A 353 -22.04 2.81 29.61
CA GLU A 353 -20.74 2.84 28.95
C GLU A 353 -20.70 1.91 27.74
N LEU A 354 -20.10 2.40 26.65
CA LEU A 354 -19.82 1.64 25.44
C LEU A 354 -18.34 1.27 25.38
N THR A 355 -18.09 -0.03 25.22
CA THR A 355 -16.78 -0.60 24.90
C THR A 355 -16.86 -1.51 23.69
N ASP A 356 -15.70 -1.85 23.13
CA ASP A 356 -15.56 -2.68 21.94
C ASP A 356 -14.28 -3.53 22.03
N THR A 357 -14.33 -4.73 21.46
CA THR A 357 -13.25 -5.73 21.40
C THR A 357 -12.95 -6.07 19.94
N ILE A 358 -11.84 -5.52 19.42
CA ILE A 358 -11.43 -5.61 18.02
C ILE A 358 -10.39 -6.73 17.86
N LEU A 359 -10.70 -7.74 17.04
CA LEU A 359 -9.74 -8.71 16.51
C LEU A 359 -9.19 -8.20 15.17
N VAL A 360 -7.93 -7.78 15.13
CA VAL A 360 -7.23 -7.39 13.91
C VAL A 360 -6.55 -8.60 13.30
N THR A 361 -6.90 -8.97 12.07
CA THR A 361 -6.31 -10.11 11.33
C THR A 361 -5.55 -9.63 10.10
N ALA A 362 -4.51 -10.36 9.68
CA ALA A 362 -3.85 -10.13 8.39
C ALA A 362 -4.52 -10.99 7.29
N GLU A 363 -4.68 -10.44 6.07
CA GLU A 363 -5.33 -11.16 4.96
C GLU A 363 -4.48 -12.32 4.38
N GLU A 364 -3.16 -12.29 4.59
CA GLU A 364 -2.20 -13.27 4.06
C GLU A 364 -1.22 -13.70 5.16
N LYS A 365 -0.36 -12.77 5.59
CA LYS A 365 0.53 -12.89 6.75
C LYS A 365 0.88 -11.49 7.25
N TRP A 366 1.05 -11.32 8.55
CA TRP A 366 1.43 -10.04 9.14
C TRP A 366 2.80 -9.54 8.61
N GLY A 367 2.98 -8.23 8.52
CA GLY A 367 4.25 -7.63 8.08
C GLY A 367 5.33 -7.73 9.16
N LYS A 368 6.54 -8.23 8.84
CA LYS A 368 7.74 -8.05 9.70
C LYS A 368 8.42 -6.73 9.38
N ASN A 369 9.06 -6.13 10.39
CA ASN A 369 9.87 -4.92 10.19
C ASN A 369 11.06 -5.26 9.28
N THR A 370 11.35 -4.40 8.30
CA THR A 370 12.37 -4.64 7.28
C THR A 370 13.73 -5.07 7.84
N GLY A 371 14.09 -6.34 7.64
CA GLY A 371 15.34 -6.93 8.12
C GLY A 371 15.38 -7.24 9.63
N LYS A 372 14.23 -7.42 10.29
CA LYS A 372 14.10 -7.89 11.68
C LYS A 372 13.01 -8.97 11.77
N ASP A 373 13.03 -9.76 12.84
CA ASP A 373 11.96 -10.72 13.13
C ASP A 373 10.77 -10.14 13.91
N SER A 374 10.85 -8.89 14.37
CA SER A 374 9.73 -8.19 15.03
C SER A 374 8.63 -7.79 14.03
N TRP A 375 7.37 -7.92 14.41
CA TRP A 375 6.20 -7.55 13.59
C TRP A 375 5.98 -6.03 13.54
N GLN A 376 5.38 -5.54 12.44
CA GLN A 376 4.98 -4.14 12.25
C GLN A 376 3.74 -3.83 13.13
N THR A 377 3.70 -2.65 13.77
CA THR A 377 2.56 -2.20 14.57
C THR A 377 1.50 -1.55 13.68
N VAL A 378 0.30 -2.11 13.60
CA VAL A 378 -0.83 -1.48 12.92
C VAL A 378 -1.55 -0.56 13.89
N MET A 379 -1.79 0.68 13.49
CA MET A 379 -2.68 1.58 14.21
C MET A 379 -4.09 1.44 13.66
N ILE A 380 -5.03 1.10 14.55
CA ILE A 380 -6.47 1.10 14.27
C ILE A 380 -7.05 2.41 14.80
N ASP A 381 -7.80 3.10 13.93
CA ASP A 381 -8.64 4.23 14.29
C ASP A 381 -10.06 3.71 14.57
N LEU A 382 -10.32 3.36 15.83
CA LEU A 382 -11.66 3.01 16.30
C LEU A 382 -12.48 4.29 16.42
N SER A 383 -13.65 4.36 15.79
CA SER A 383 -14.52 5.54 15.83
C SER A 383 -15.95 5.15 16.20
N LEU A 384 -16.54 5.86 17.16
CA LEU A 384 -17.92 5.65 17.62
C LEU A 384 -18.86 6.72 17.04
N TYR A 385 -20.00 6.30 16.50
CA TYR A 385 -21.01 7.19 15.89
C TYR A 385 -22.38 6.97 16.53
N GLY A 386 -23.15 8.05 16.70
CA GLY A 386 -24.52 8.02 17.24
C GLY A 386 -24.87 9.31 18.00
N PRO A 387 -25.97 9.32 18.77
CA PRO A 387 -27.10 8.40 18.63
C PRO A 387 -27.79 8.60 17.28
N PHE A 388 -28.34 7.52 16.71
CA PHE A 388 -29.28 7.55 15.60
C PHE A 388 -30.67 7.09 16.07
N SER A 389 -31.76 7.64 15.52
CA SER A 389 -33.12 7.24 15.90
C SER A 389 -33.47 5.81 15.47
N SER A 390 -32.96 5.39 14.31
CA SER A 390 -33.27 4.13 13.65
C SER A 390 -32.02 3.36 13.24
N ALA A 391 -32.13 2.03 13.25
CA ALA A 391 -31.11 1.14 12.72
C ALA A 391 -30.93 1.33 11.21
N ARG A 392 -29.75 0.95 10.70
CA ARG A 392 -29.44 0.92 9.27
C ARG A 392 -28.86 -0.44 8.93
N GLY A 393 -29.00 -0.87 7.68
CA GLY A 393 -28.27 -2.05 7.19
C GLY A 393 -26.78 -1.73 7.00
N PRO A 394 -25.90 -2.76 6.99
CA PRO A 394 -24.47 -2.57 6.74
C PRO A 394 -24.20 -1.82 5.43
N GLY A 395 -23.36 -0.78 5.49
CA GLY A 395 -23.09 0.06 4.33
C GLY A 395 -21.91 1.02 4.48
N GLN A 396 -21.95 2.16 3.79
CA GLN A 396 -20.92 3.21 3.90
C GLN A 396 -21.24 4.19 5.03
N ILE A 397 -20.19 4.77 5.63
CA ILE A 397 -20.32 5.86 6.60
C ILE A 397 -20.96 7.08 5.88
N PRO A 398 -22.09 7.64 6.37
CA PRO A 398 -22.72 8.80 5.77
C PRO A 398 -21.78 10.01 5.77
N ALA A 399 -21.71 10.75 4.66
CA ALA A 399 -20.79 11.88 4.51
C ALA A 399 -21.00 13.02 5.52
N GLN A 400 -22.17 13.08 6.16
CA GLN A 400 -22.53 14.02 7.23
C GLN A 400 -22.37 13.46 8.66
N ALA A 401 -22.04 12.16 8.81
CA ALA A 401 -21.79 11.57 10.13
C ALA A 401 -20.39 11.96 10.62
N GLN A 402 -20.31 12.43 11.86
CA GLN A 402 -19.04 12.67 12.56
C GLN A 402 -18.97 11.74 13.78
N PRO A 403 -17.78 11.24 14.14
CA PRO A 403 -17.63 10.40 15.32
C PRO A 403 -17.77 11.24 16.60
N LEU A 404 -18.42 10.66 17.61
CA LEU A 404 -18.48 11.20 18.97
C LEU A 404 -17.12 11.14 19.66
N LYS A 405 -16.37 10.06 19.41
CA LYS A 405 -15.02 9.81 19.91
C LYS A 405 -14.28 8.90 18.94
N THR A 406 -12.97 9.11 18.82
CA THR A 406 -12.05 8.24 18.07
C THR A 406 -10.87 7.89 18.96
N TRP A 407 -10.49 6.61 18.99
CA TRP A 407 -9.33 6.08 19.70
C TRP A 407 -8.28 5.58 18.69
N LYS A 408 -7.00 5.72 19.04
CA LYS A 408 -5.87 5.17 18.27
C LYS A 408 -5.28 3.98 18.99
N LEU A 409 -5.62 2.77 18.55
CA LEU A 409 -5.31 1.52 19.23
C LEU A 409 -4.22 0.72 18.48
N PRO A 410 -3.07 0.42 19.11
CA PRO A 410 -1.95 -0.29 18.47
C PRO A 410 -2.11 -1.82 18.50
N ALA A 411 -2.29 -2.45 17.36
CA ALA A 411 -2.18 -3.90 17.20
C ALA A 411 -0.75 -4.31 16.82
N THR A 412 -0.09 -5.10 17.67
CA THR A 412 1.23 -5.69 17.38
C THR A 412 1.28 -7.13 17.88
N PRO A 413 1.47 -8.13 17.01
CA PRO A 413 1.63 -9.51 17.44
C PRO A 413 2.88 -9.69 18.32
N GLN A 414 2.75 -10.40 19.42
CA GLN A 414 3.86 -10.75 20.32
C GLN A 414 4.55 -12.06 19.91
N ASN A 415 3.90 -12.87 19.08
CA ASN A 415 4.34 -14.20 18.66
C ASN A 415 3.78 -14.58 17.28
N GLU A 416 4.24 -15.70 16.72
CA GLU A 416 3.80 -16.18 15.39
C GLU A 416 2.31 -16.58 15.39
N GLN A 417 1.75 -17.07 16.51
CA GLN A 417 0.34 -17.45 16.62
C GLN A 417 -0.60 -16.24 16.50
N GLU A 418 -0.28 -15.10 17.12
CA GLU A 418 -1.01 -13.84 16.94
C GLU A 418 -0.83 -13.26 15.54
N ALA A 419 0.34 -13.46 14.91
CA ALA A 419 0.58 -13.02 13.54
C ALA A 419 -0.18 -13.85 12.48
N GLU A 420 -0.67 -15.04 12.86
CA GLU A 420 -1.50 -15.93 12.03
C GLU A 420 -3.00 -15.83 12.38
N LYS A 421 -3.37 -15.75 13.66
CA LYS A 421 -4.77 -15.73 14.12
C LYS A 421 -5.34 -14.33 14.35
N GLY A 422 -4.49 -13.31 14.40
CA GLY A 422 -4.84 -11.94 14.71
C GLY A 422 -4.50 -11.50 16.15
N VAL A 423 -4.61 -10.19 16.37
CA VAL A 423 -4.33 -9.49 17.63
C VAL A 423 -5.62 -8.88 18.15
N THR A 424 -5.99 -9.18 19.39
CA THR A 424 -7.14 -8.55 20.05
C THR A 424 -6.71 -7.25 20.74
N ILE A 425 -7.45 -6.17 20.49
CA ILE A 425 -7.29 -4.85 21.13
C ILE A 425 -8.68 -4.34 21.58
N SER A 426 -8.72 -3.38 22.52
CA SER A 426 -9.96 -2.93 23.17
C SER A 426 -9.85 -1.47 23.60
N ASN A 427 -10.98 -0.77 23.71
CA ASN A 427 -11.06 0.56 24.34
C ASN A 427 -11.53 0.51 25.81
N GLU A 428 -11.56 -0.67 26.44
CA GLU A 428 -12.05 -0.91 27.81
C GLU A 428 -11.38 -0.06 28.92
N THR A 429 -10.19 0.46 28.66
CA THR A 429 -9.46 1.36 29.58
C THR A 429 -9.85 2.84 29.44
N ASP A 430 -10.63 3.19 28.42
CA ASP A 430 -11.13 4.54 28.12
C ASP A 430 -12.54 4.47 27.46
N PRO A 431 -13.55 3.89 28.15
CA PRO A 431 -14.90 3.69 27.63
C PRO A 431 -15.58 5.02 27.25
N PHE A 432 -16.64 4.97 26.45
CA PHE A 432 -17.46 6.14 26.16
C PHE A 432 -18.80 6.11 26.91
N LYS A 433 -19.06 7.14 27.71
CA LYS A 433 -20.33 7.31 28.43
C LYS A 433 -21.39 7.88 27.51
N ILE A 434 -22.59 7.28 27.54
CA ILE A 434 -23.77 7.72 26.80
C ILE A 434 -24.93 8.03 27.75
N ASP A 435 -25.65 9.10 27.42
CA ASP A 435 -26.75 9.70 28.18
C ASP A 435 -28.05 9.83 27.35
N LYS A 436 -28.00 9.51 26.05
CA LYS A 436 -29.09 9.74 25.08
C LYS A 436 -29.49 8.46 24.38
N SER A 437 -30.79 8.19 24.35
CA SER A 437 -31.36 7.04 23.67
C SER A 437 -31.08 7.04 22.16
N GLY A 438 -31.00 5.84 21.57
CA GLY A 438 -30.74 5.62 20.15
C GLY A 438 -29.68 4.57 19.88
N PHE A 439 -29.41 4.37 18.59
CA PHE A 439 -28.40 3.44 18.07
C PHE A 439 -27.01 4.07 18.09
N TYR A 440 -26.03 3.31 18.56
CA TYR A 440 -24.61 3.65 18.58
C TYR A 440 -23.83 2.56 17.86
N THR A 441 -22.94 2.93 16.93
CA THR A 441 -22.19 1.98 16.10
C THR A 441 -20.70 2.31 16.09
N PHE A 442 -19.87 1.27 16.23
CA PHE A 442 -18.41 1.38 16.12
C PHE A 442 -17.93 1.12 14.67
N VAL A 443 -16.74 1.64 14.37
CA VAL A 443 -16.00 1.38 13.12
C VAL A 443 -14.52 1.30 13.46
N ALA A 444 -13.91 0.13 13.28
CA ALA A 444 -12.47 -0.07 13.45
C ALA A 444 -11.72 0.02 12.11
N ALA A 445 -11.25 1.22 11.74
CA ALA A 445 -10.57 1.45 10.46
C ALA A 445 -9.03 1.39 10.57
N ALA A 446 -8.35 1.16 9.45
CA ALA A 446 -6.88 1.19 9.34
C ALA A 446 -6.45 1.99 8.11
N HIS A 447 -6.10 3.26 8.30
CA HIS A 447 -5.69 4.18 7.24
C HIS A 447 -4.17 4.21 7.06
N ARG A 448 -3.67 4.21 5.81
CA ARG A 448 -2.24 4.12 5.48
C ARG A 448 -1.41 5.34 5.90
N ASP A 449 -2.00 6.53 5.86
CA ASP A 449 -1.35 7.79 6.23
C ASP A 449 -1.28 8.01 7.75
N LEU A 450 -2.08 7.26 8.51
CA LEU A 450 -2.09 7.26 9.98
C LEU A 450 -1.24 6.12 10.60
N GLN A 451 -0.54 5.33 9.76
CA GLN A 451 0.36 4.28 10.24
C GLN A 451 1.73 4.80 10.70
N PRO A 452 2.43 4.11 11.62
CA PRO A 452 3.80 4.43 12.00
C PRO A 452 4.79 4.29 10.83
N GLU A 453 5.92 5.01 10.89
CA GLU A 453 6.94 5.09 9.82
C GLU A 453 7.44 3.73 9.28
N ASN A 454 7.35 2.65 10.06
CA ASN A 454 7.82 1.31 9.69
C ASN A 454 6.68 0.32 9.35
N THR A 455 5.44 0.79 9.27
CA THR A 455 4.25 -0.03 8.98
C THR A 455 3.70 0.26 7.59
N TYR A 456 3.52 -0.79 6.79
CA TYR A 456 3.27 -0.67 5.35
C TYR A 456 2.01 -1.44 4.93
N LEU A 457 0.85 -0.81 5.03
CA LEU A 457 -0.40 -1.39 4.53
C LEU A 457 -0.52 -1.23 2.99
N LYS A 458 -1.01 -2.28 2.32
CA LYS A 458 -1.25 -2.34 0.85
C LYS A 458 -2.31 -1.33 0.41
N ALA A 459 -3.41 -1.28 1.14
CA ALA A 459 -4.57 -0.41 0.95
C ALA A 459 -5.04 0.11 2.33
N ASP A 460 -5.92 1.11 2.34
CA ASP A 460 -6.68 1.43 3.55
C ASP A 460 -7.73 0.34 3.76
N TYR A 461 -8.06 0.05 5.02
CA TYR A 461 -9.18 -0.82 5.38
C TYR A 461 -10.22 -0.03 6.17
N VAL A 462 -11.48 -0.15 5.77
CA VAL A 462 -12.66 0.39 6.48
C VAL A 462 -13.73 -0.70 6.43
N PRO A 463 -14.26 -1.20 7.56
CA PRO A 463 -15.37 -2.15 7.59
C PRO A 463 -16.69 -1.48 7.18
N ASN A 464 -17.79 -2.23 7.07
CA ASN A 464 -19.07 -1.59 6.82
C ASN A 464 -19.55 -0.84 8.07
N PHE A 465 -20.21 0.29 7.85
CA PHE A 465 -20.91 1.04 8.88
C PHE A 465 -22.22 0.34 9.25
N PHE A 466 -22.63 0.36 10.53
CA PHE A 466 -23.84 -0.33 11.01
C PHE A 466 -23.82 -1.88 10.87
N GLU A 467 -22.67 -2.52 11.07
CA GLU A 467 -22.62 -3.97 11.29
C GLU A 467 -23.28 -4.34 12.63
N GLU A 468 -23.91 -5.53 12.71
CA GLU A 468 -24.80 -5.85 13.85
C GLU A 468 -24.04 -6.09 15.16
N ASP A 469 -22.90 -6.79 15.14
CA ASP A 469 -22.05 -6.97 16.33
C ASP A 469 -21.38 -5.65 16.78
N GLU A 470 -21.37 -4.64 15.92
CA GLU A 470 -20.83 -3.30 16.18
C GLU A 470 -21.83 -2.28 16.71
N THR A 471 -23.11 -2.64 16.71
CA THR A 471 -24.19 -1.70 16.95
C THR A 471 -24.98 -2.07 18.20
N GLN A 472 -24.97 -1.14 19.15
CA GLN A 472 -25.68 -1.19 20.43
C GLN A 472 -26.83 -0.17 20.42
N VAL A 473 -27.81 -0.36 21.32
CA VAL A 473 -28.96 0.54 21.45
C VAL A 473 -29.13 0.90 22.92
N LEU A 474 -29.16 2.19 23.24
CA LEU A 474 -29.69 2.65 24.52
C LEU A 474 -31.18 2.92 24.28
N PRO A 475 -32.12 2.16 24.87
CA PRO A 475 -33.53 2.32 24.56
C PRO A 475 -34.04 3.72 24.94
N PHE A 476 -35.07 4.15 24.24
CA PHE A 476 -35.97 5.20 24.68
C PHE A 476 -36.81 4.69 25.86
N PHE A 477 -37.09 5.58 26.80
CA PHE A 477 -37.84 5.27 28.02
C PHE A 477 -39.22 5.93 27.94
N PRO A 478 -40.18 5.33 27.20
CA PRO A 478 -41.53 5.85 27.15
C PRO A 478 -42.23 5.71 28.51
N GLY A 479 -43.17 6.61 28.77
CA GLY A 479 -43.94 6.63 30.01
C GLY A 479 -45.31 7.28 29.82
N VAL A 480 -46.21 6.96 30.74
CA VAL A 480 -47.62 7.37 30.75
C VAL A 480 -47.92 8.24 31.98
N LYS A 481 -48.93 9.10 31.86
CA LYS A 481 -49.80 9.52 32.97
C LYS A 481 -51.26 9.36 32.53
N THR A 482 -52.14 8.99 33.43
CA THR A 482 -53.58 8.84 33.20
C THR A 482 -54.37 9.81 34.09
N GLN A 483 -55.67 9.95 33.84
CA GLN A 483 -56.62 10.60 34.74
C GLN A 483 -58.06 10.13 34.44
N ALA A 484 -58.51 9.13 35.19
CA ALA A 484 -59.85 8.59 35.18
C ALA A 484 -60.86 9.58 35.77
N LYS A 485 -62.01 9.74 35.11
CA LYS A 485 -63.16 10.54 35.53
C LYS A 485 -64.43 10.03 34.85
N VAL A 486 -65.59 10.49 35.30
CA VAL A 486 -66.86 10.26 34.60
C VAL A 486 -67.37 11.56 34.00
N VAL A 487 -67.74 11.50 32.72
CA VAL A 487 -68.38 12.59 31.98
C VAL A 487 -69.83 12.18 31.72
N THR A 488 -70.77 13.12 31.89
CA THR A 488 -72.18 12.89 31.59
C THR A 488 -72.53 13.52 30.24
N ASP A 489 -72.98 12.72 29.28
CA ASP A 489 -73.49 13.18 27.98
C ASP A 489 -74.91 12.66 27.78
N LYS A 490 -75.90 13.56 27.67
CA LYS A 490 -77.32 13.22 27.42
C LYS A 490 -77.85 12.09 28.32
N GLU A 491 -77.65 12.24 29.63
CA GLU A 491 -78.04 11.30 30.71
C GLU A 491 -77.13 10.06 30.86
N ASP A 492 -76.45 9.62 29.80
CA ASP A 492 -75.42 8.57 29.85
C ASP A 492 -74.20 8.99 30.70
N LYS A 493 -73.64 8.04 31.48
CA LYS A 493 -72.42 8.25 32.29
C LYS A 493 -71.25 7.49 31.66
N ILE A 494 -70.41 8.21 30.93
CA ILE A 494 -69.25 7.63 30.25
C ILE A 494 -68.01 7.75 31.14
N LEU A 495 -67.39 6.61 31.44
CA LEU A 495 -66.08 6.57 32.05
C LEU A 495 -65.04 7.07 31.03
N THR A 496 -64.27 8.07 31.40
CA THR A 496 -63.32 8.76 30.52
C THR A 496 -61.94 8.81 31.18
N ASP A 497 -60.91 8.39 30.47
CA ASP A 497 -59.51 8.57 30.87
C ASP A 497 -58.78 9.56 29.94
N GLN A 498 -57.79 10.26 30.48
CA GLN A 498 -56.94 11.21 29.76
C GLN A 498 -55.48 10.73 29.84
N VAL A 499 -55.06 10.00 28.81
CA VAL A 499 -53.75 9.37 28.73
C VAL A 499 -52.74 10.33 28.09
N GLU A 500 -51.74 10.78 28.84
CA GLU A 500 -50.56 11.48 28.33
C GLU A 500 -49.42 10.48 28.10
N LEU A 501 -49.09 10.21 26.84
CA LEU A 501 -47.93 9.40 26.45
C LEU A 501 -46.73 10.30 26.12
N SER A 502 -45.55 9.89 26.60
CA SER A 502 -44.29 10.62 26.43
C SER A 502 -43.10 9.66 26.28
N GLY A 503 -41.93 10.18 25.87
CA GLY A 503 -40.66 9.43 25.84
C GLY A 503 -40.45 8.50 24.63
N PHE A 504 -41.40 8.38 23.72
CA PHE A 504 -41.19 7.70 22.42
C PHE A 504 -40.27 8.54 21.50
N PRO A 505 -39.53 7.91 20.56
CA PRO A 505 -38.79 8.66 19.53
C PRO A 505 -39.72 9.37 18.54
N ASP A 506 -39.24 10.45 17.90
CA ASP A 506 -40.06 11.26 16.98
C ASP A 506 -40.56 10.48 15.75
N ASP A 507 -39.75 9.53 15.27
CA ASP A 507 -40.03 8.62 14.15
C ASP A 507 -40.59 7.26 14.63
N HIS A 508 -41.27 7.22 15.79
CA HIS A 508 -42.00 6.02 16.23
C HIS A 508 -43.24 5.75 15.35
N LEU A 509 -43.57 4.47 15.20
CA LEU A 509 -44.53 3.89 14.26
C LEU A 509 -44.06 3.84 12.80
N GLU A 510 -42.87 4.37 12.47
CA GLU A 510 -42.30 4.35 11.11
C GLU A 510 -41.20 3.30 10.92
N PHE A 511 -40.52 2.85 11.99
CA PHE A 511 -39.41 1.91 11.86
C PHE A 511 -39.92 0.46 11.78
N THR A 512 -39.73 -0.16 10.62
CA THR A 512 -40.19 -1.55 10.32
C THR A 512 -39.23 -2.64 10.81
N GLY A 513 -38.14 -2.27 11.50
CA GLY A 513 -37.08 -3.20 11.89
C GLY A 513 -35.95 -3.32 10.87
N SER A 514 -34.82 -3.88 11.30
CA SER A 514 -33.63 -4.15 10.48
C SER A 514 -32.75 -5.17 11.19
N GLY A 515 -32.23 -6.19 10.49
CA GLY A 515 -31.33 -7.18 11.09
C GLY A 515 -31.93 -7.87 12.32
N LYS A 516 -31.16 -7.99 13.41
CA LYS A 516 -31.63 -8.44 14.74
C LYS A 516 -32.64 -7.52 15.43
N TRP A 517 -32.83 -6.26 14.99
CA TRP A 517 -33.70 -5.30 15.66
C TRP A 517 -35.13 -5.36 15.10
N LYS A 518 -36.09 -5.64 16.00
CA LYS A 518 -37.53 -5.57 15.71
C LYS A 518 -37.94 -4.15 15.31
N GLY A 519 -38.98 -4.04 14.49
CA GLY A 519 -39.68 -2.77 14.27
C GLY A 519 -40.46 -2.33 15.51
N ASP A 520 -41.00 -1.12 15.43
CA ASP A 520 -41.74 -0.47 16.52
C ASP A 520 -42.97 -1.28 16.92
N GLU A 521 -43.19 -1.46 18.23
CA GLU A 521 -44.50 -1.89 18.73
C GLU A 521 -45.48 -0.72 18.54
N ARG A 522 -46.64 -1.02 17.95
CA ARG A 522 -47.55 0.00 17.41
C ARG A 522 -48.61 0.43 18.40
N VAL A 523 -48.90 -0.41 19.40
CA VAL A 523 -50.04 -0.25 20.30
C VAL A 523 -49.58 -0.15 21.75
N VAL A 524 -50.04 0.90 22.42
CA VAL A 524 -50.16 0.95 23.88
C VAL A 524 -51.58 0.50 24.23
N ARG A 525 -51.72 -0.53 25.07
CA ARG A 525 -53.05 -0.91 25.58
C ARG A 525 -53.38 -0.05 26.80
N ASN A 526 -54.62 0.39 26.90
CA ASN A 526 -55.20 0.84 28.17
C ASN A 526 -56.40 -0.08 28.45
N ASP A 527 -56.25 -1.00 29.40
CA ASP A 527 -57.24 -2.04 29.67
C ASP A 527 -58.04 -1.67 30.93
N LEU A 528 -59.38 -1.72 30.84
CA LEU A 528 -60.28 -1.34 31.93
C LEU A 528 -60.68 -2.57 32.77
N TYR A 529 -60.47 -2.52 34.08
CA TYR A 529 -60.81 -3.58 35.03
C TYR A 529 -61.81 -3.11 36.09
N CYS A 530 -62.53 -4.07 36.70
CA CYS A 530 -63.16 -3.86 38.01
C CYS A 530 -62.30 -4.57 39.07
N LEU A 531 -61.79 -3.83 40.04
CA LEU A 531 -60.98 -4.37 41.14
C LEU A 531 -61.62 -4.05 42.50
N PRO A 532 -61.62 -5.01 43.45
CA PRO A 532 -62.11 -4.78 44.81
C PRO A 532 -61.10 -3.97 45.62
N GLN A 533 -61.59 -3.18 46.58
CA GLN A 533 -60.72 -2.45 47.51
C GLN A 533 -60.32 -3.33 48.71
N PRO A 534 -59.08 -3.21 49.25
CA PRO A 534 -58.00 -2.35 48.80
C PRO A 534 -57.22 -2.97 47.62
N ILE A 535 -57.03 -2.18 46.56
CA ILE A 535 -56.29 -2.58 45.35
C ILE A 535 -54.77 -2.67 45.62
N LYS A 536 -54.09 -3.59 44.94
CA LYS A 536 -52.63 -3.80 44.97
C LYS A 536 -52.08 -3.93 43.55
N ASP A 537 -50.77 -3.73 43.40
CA ASP A 537 -50.05 -4.07 42.18
C ASP A 537 -50.35 -5.52 41.77
N GLN A 538 -50.48 -5.75 40.45
CA GLN A 538 -50.78 -7.04 39.84
C GLN A 538 -52.19 -7.59 40.12
N ASP A 539 -53.09 -6.87 40.81
CA ASP A 539 -54.48 -7.34 41.01
C ASP A 539 -55.25 -7.52 39.68
N ALA A 540 -54.83 -6.89 38.58
CA ALA A 540 -55.38 -7.11 37.25
C ALA A 540 -54.78 -8.33 36.50
N GLN A 541 -53.69 -8.93 37.01
CA GLN A 541 -52.96 -10.00 36.31
C GLN A 541 -53.82 -11.27 36.15
N GLY A 542 -53.91 -11.76 34.91
CA GLY A 542 -54.69 -12.96 34.58
C GLY A 542 -56.21 -12.77 34.60
N LYS A 543 -56.72 -11.57 34.90
CA LYS A 543 -58.14 -11.22 34.74
C LYS A 543 -58.41 -10.79 33.29
N GLU A 544 -59.62 -11.06 32.80
CA GLU A 544 -60.12 -10.46 31.56
C GLU A 544 -60.62 -9.03 31.86
N PRO A 545 -60.16 -8.00 31.12
CA PRO A 545 -60.66 -6.64 31.28
C PRO A 545 -62.09 -6.49 30.73
N LEU A 546 -62.84 -5.56 31.32
CA LEU A 546 -64.20 -5.16 30.93
C LEU A 546 -64.25 -4.55 29.52
N ALA A 547 -63.20 -3.81 29.17
CA ALA A 547 -62.99 -3.21 27.86
C ALA A 547 -61.49 -3.12 27.58
N ARG A 548 -61.12 -3.21 26.30
CA ARG A 548 -59.74 -3.05 25.82
C ARG A 548 -59.67 -1.81 24.93
N ILE A 549 -58.73 -0.92 25.20
CA ILE A 549 -58.50 0.28 24.40
C ILE A 549 -57.09 0.18 23.80
N GLU A 550 -56.99 0.41 22.50
CA GLU A 550 -55.74 0.35 21.74
C GLU A 550 -55.36 1.78 21.30
N LEU A 551 -54.35 2.35 21.94
CA LEU A 551 -53.80 3.67 21.62
C LEU A 551 -52.56 3.53 20.72
N PRO A 552 -52.31 4.47 19.78
CA PRO A 552 -51.07 4.47 19.02
C PRO A 552 -49.89 4.76 19.96
N ALA A 553 -48.84 3.94 19.86
CA ALA A 553 -47.60 4.15 20.61
C ALA A 553 -46.85 5.39 20.11
N LYS A 554 -47.27 6.57 20.56
CA LYS A 554 -46.75 7.87 20.12
C LYS A 554 -46.99 8.97 21.15
N ASN A 555 -46.01 9.85 21.32
CA ASN A 555 -46.10 11.03 22.19
C ASN A 555 -47.36 11.88 21.89
N GLY A 556 -48.15 12.20 22.91
CA GLY A 556 -49.39 12.97 22.78
C GLY A 556 -50.36 12.74 23.93
N THR A 557 -51.47 13.48 23.93
CA THR A 557 -52.58 13.30 24.89
C THR A 557 -53.79 12.71 24.18
N TYR A 558 -54.35 11.64 24.73
CA TYR A 558 -55.48 10.90 24.18
C TYR A 558 -56.63 10.93 25.18
N ILE A 559 -57.87 11.08 24.68
CA ILE A 559 -59.09 10.95 25.47
C ILE A 559 -59.69 9.59 25.17
N VAL A 560 -59.84 8.77 26.20
CA VAL A 560 -60.34 7.40 26.15
C VAL A 560 -61.76 7.39 26.70
N ASP A 561 -62.75 7.43 25.82
CA ASP A 561 -64.19 7.39 26.15
C ASP A 561 -64.93 6.18 25.51
N LYS A 562 -64.20 5.36 24.75
CA LYS A 562 -64.69 4.21 23.97
C LYS A 562 -63.70 3.04 24.05
N ASP A 563 -64.21 1.83 23.84
CA ASP A 563 -63.36 0.67 23.51
C ASP A 563 -62.81 0.72 22.08
N LYS A 564 -61.95 -0.24 21.75
CA LYS A 564 -61.35 -0.35 20.42
C LYS A 564 -62.35 -0.70 19.30
N GLU A 565 -63.51 -1.27 19.63
CA GLU A 565 -64.63 -1.45 18.71
C GLU A 565 -65.41 -0.14 18.45
N GLY A 566 -65.11 0.93 19.21
CA GLY A 566 -65.76 2.24 19.11
C GLY A 566 -67.01 2.39 19.98
N THR A 567 -67.26 1.43 20.87
CA THR A 567 -68.42 1.43 21.79
C THR A 567 -68.10 2.27 23.02
N PRO A 568 -68.98 3.22 23.43
CA PRO A 568 -68.74 4.03 24.62
C PRO A 568 -68.51 3.21 25.89
N LEU A 569 -67.66 3.73 26.79
CA LEU A 569 -67.40 3.17 28.12
C LEU A 569 -68.49 3.60 29.12
N SER A 570 -69.77 3.41 28.77
CA SER A 570 -70.90 3.73 29.67
C SER A 570 -70.88 2.83 30.92
N LEU A 571 -71.08 3.42 32.09
CA LEU A 571 -71.17 2.68 33.35
C LEU A 571 -72.34 1.66 33.35
N GLU A 572 -73.39 1.89 32.55
CA GLU A 572 -74.53 0.97 32.45
C GLU A 572 -74.19 -0.35 31.72
N ARG A 573 -73.08 -0.36 30.95
CA ARG A 573 -72.58 -1.55 30.24
C ARG A 573 -71.83 -2.52 31.15
N PHE A 574 -71.34 -2.05 32.30
CA PHE A 574 -70.33 -2.77 33.09
C PHE A 574 -70.79 -3.08 34.51
N GLU A 575 -70.94 -4.36 34.85
CA GLU A 575 -71.18 -4.79 36.24
C GLU A 575 -69.90 -4.70 37.09
N CYS A 576 -69.60 -3.52 37.64
CA CYS A 576 -68.59 -3.36 38.68
C CYS A 576 -69.23 -3.04 40.04
N LYS A 577 -68.70 -3.66 41.11
CA LYS A 577 -69.22 -3.53 42.49
C LYS A 577 -68.40 -2.57 43.37
N ASP A 578 -67.17 -2.27 42.96
CA ASP A 578 -66.18 -1.55 43.77
C ASP A 578 -65.56 -0.38 43.01
N THR A 579 -64.40 -0.59 42.37
CA THR A 579 -63.61 0.45 41.70
C THR A 579 -63.26 0.03 40.28
N TYR A 580 -63.52 0.93 39.33
CA TYR A 580 -63.00 0.85 37.97
C TYR A 580 -61.54 1.28 37.96
N VAL A 581 -60.69 0.53 37.28
CA VAL A 581 -59.24 0.78 37.23
C VAL A 581 -58.80 0.66 35.78
N PHE A 582 -58.31 1.75 35.20
CA PHE A 582 -57.54 1.70 33.96
C PHE A 582 -56.14 1.17 34.28
N VAL A 583 -55.56 0.39 33.37
CA VAL A 583 -54.14 0.02 33.47
C VAL A 583 -53.52 0.10 32.09
N THR A 584 -52.61 1.05 31.92
CA THR A 584 -51.90 1.25 30.66
C THR A 584 -50.66 0.36 30.61
N SER A 585 -50.46 -0.37 29.51
CA SER A 585 -49.28 -1.19 29.29
C SER A 585 -48.78 -1.22 27.85
N TYR A 586 -47.48 -1.37 27.71
CA TYR A 586 -46.75 -1.34 26.46
C TYR A 586 -45.64 -2.40 26.46
N GLU A 587 -45.63 -3.28 25.46
CA GLU A 587 -44.76 -4.48 25.43
C GLU A 587 -43.29 -4.16 25.06
N GLY A 588 -43.01 -2.95 24.55
CA GLY A 588 -41.67 -2.53 24.13
C GLY A 588 -41.18 -3.18 22.82
N ASP A 589 -40.05 -2.69 22.31
CA ASP A 589 -39.44 -3.19 21.07
C ASP A 589 -37.90 -3.14 21.14
N SER A 590 -37.21 -2.96 20.00
CA SER A 590 -35.74 -2.85 19.94
C SER A 590 -35.21 -1.42 20.05
N ARG A 591 -36.09 -0.42 20.11
CA ARG A 591 -35.82 1.01 20.30
C ARG A 591 -36.39 1.52 21.63
N THR A 592 -37.49 0.96 22.12
CA THR A 592 -38.25 1.45 23.28
C THR A 592 -38.36 0.40 24.39
N GLN A 593 -38.26 0.83 25.65
CA GLN A 593 -38.49 -0.05 26.80
C GLN A 593 -40.00 -0.28 27.05
N ALA A 594 -40.36 -1.50 27.46
CA ALA A 594 -41.69 -1.85 27.93
C ALA A 594 -42.07 -1.11 29.23
N PHE A 595 -43.35 -0.80 29.43
CA PHE A 595 -43.87 -0.24 30.68
C PHE A 595 -45.28 -0.74 31.01
N ARG A 596 -45.67 -0.61 32.28
CA ARG A 596 -47.03 -0.80 32.79
C ARG A 596 -47.23 0.18 33.97
N SER A 597 -48.38 0.84 34.04
CA SER A 597 -48.78 1.66 35.20
C SER A 597 -49.18 0.78 36.39
N SER A 598 -49.13 1.33 37.62
CA SER A 598 -49.52 0.58 38.81
C SER A 598 -51.04 0.58 38.99
N GLU A 599 -51.62 -0.60 39.22
CA GLU A 599 -53.03 -0.70 39.61
C GLU A 599 -53.39 0.13 40.88
N THR A 600 -52.38 0.54 41.67
CA THR A 600 -52.55 1.37 42.88
C THR A 600 -52.54 2.88 42.66
N GLU A 601 -52.19 3.36 41.45
CA GLU A 601 -52.19 4.79 41.12
C GLU A 601 -53.63 5.35 41.15
N THR A 602 -53.93 6.22 42.11
CA THR A 602 -55.30 6.70 42.36
C THR A 602 -55.88 7.54 41.23
N ASP A 603 -55.02 8.11 40.37
CA ASP A 603 -55.47 8.85 39.18
C ASP A 603 -55.96 7.91 38.05
N GLU A 604 -55.64 6.61 38.04
CA GLU A 604 -56.22 5.63 37.10
C GLU A 604 -57.56 5.05 37.60
N GLN A 605 -57.99 5.41 38.81
CA GLN A 605 -59.10 4.78 39.53
C GLN A 605 -60.38 5.63 39.53
N TYR A 606 -61.52 4.98 39.37
CA TYR A 606 -62.84 5.57 39.62
C TYR A 606 -63.70 4.65 40.48
N THR A 607 -63.83 4.97 41.77
CA THR A 607 -64.74 4.29 42.70
C THR A 607 -66.14 4.85 42.55
N LEU A 608 -67.16 3.97 42.50
CA LEU A 608 -68.56 4.39 42.46
C LEU A 608 -68.94 5.15 43.74
N PRO A 609 -69.62 6.31 43.67
CA PRO A 609 -70.12 7.01 44.85
C PRO A 609 -71.08 6.13 45.64
N GLN A 610 -70.68 5.73 46.86
CA GLN A 610 -71.58 5.02 47.76
C GLN A 610 -72.75 5.93 48.13
N ALA A 611 -73.97 5.38 48.13
CA ALA A 611 -75.14 6.11 48.60
C ALA A 611 -74.93 6.55 50.06
N PRO A 612 -75.28 7.80 50.44
CA PRO A 612 -75.11 8.26 51.81
C PRO A 612 -75.88 7.34 52.77
N PRO A 613 -75.31 6.98 53.93
CA PRO A 613 -75.98 6.10 54.88
C PRO A 613 -77.32 6.74 55.32
N PRO A 614 -78.40 5.93 55.46
CA PRO A 614 -79.73 6.47 55.73
C PRO A 614 -79.75 7.26 57.03
N THR A 615 -80.19 8.52 56.97
CA THR A 615 -80.21 9.43 58.11
C THR A 615 -81.16 8.94 59.20
N THR A 616 -80.61 8.45 60.30
CA THR A 616 -81.36 8.07 61.50
C THR A 616 -82.07 9.29 62.11
N PRO A 617 -83.35 9.20 62.51
CA PRO A 617 -84.03 10.32 63.16
C PRO A 617 -83.42 10.69 64.53
N PRO A 618 -83.45 11.97 64.94
CA PRO A 618 -82.94 12.39 66.24
C PRO A 618 -83.83 11.87 67.39
N PRO A 619 -83.25 11.39 68.51
CA PRO A 619 -84.01 11.00 69.70
C PRO A 619 -84.68 12.19 70.38
N SER A 620 -85.90 11.98 70.91
CA SER A 620 -86.65 12.99 71.66
C SER A 620 -86.09 13.23 73.07
N THR A 621 -86.02 14.49 73.47
CA THR A 621 -85.36 14.93 74.73
C THR A 621 -86.37 15.27 75.84
N PRO A 622 -86.26 14.70 77.06
CA PRO A 622 -86.95 15.19 78.25
C PRO A 622 -86.26 16.42 78.89
N PRO A 623 -86.95 17.24 79.71
CA PRO A 623 -86.49 18.59 80.09
C PRO A 623 -85.96 18.63 81.58
N PRO A 624 -85.75 19.79 82.25
CA PRO A 624 -84.36 20.23 82.50
C PRO A 624 -84.03 20.66 83.95
N SER A 625 -82.73 20.79 84.28
CA SER A 625 -82.21 21.55 85.44
C SER A 625 -80.68 21.65 85.41
N THR A 626 -80.00 22.68 85.93
CA THR A 626 -80.31 24.12 86.17
C THR A 626 -78.96 24.84 86.49
N LEU A 627 -78.94 26.18 86.62
CA LEU A 627 -77.83 27.02 87.15
C LEU A 627 -76.67 27.33 86.14
N PRO A 628 -75.96 28.49 86.27
CA PRO A 628 -76.17 29.57 85.29
C PRO A 628 -74.84 30.23 84.78
N PRO A 629 -74.72 31.54 84.43
CA PRO A 629 -74.76 31.93 83.03
C PRO A 629 -73.55 32.73 82.49
N THR A 630 -73.33 32.59 81.18
CA THR A 630 -72.72 33.51 80.20
C THR A 630 -71.91 34.75 80.65
N SER A 631 -70.70 34.88 80.09
CA SER A 631 -70.16 36.17 79.60
C SER A 631 -69.33 35.95 78.32
N VAL A 632 -69.09 37.03 77.57
CA VAL A 632 -68.73 37.08 76.13
C VAL A 632 -67.21 36.97 75.86
N GLU A 633 -66.86 36.77 74.58
CA GLU A 633 -65.57 36.90 73.86
C GLU A 633 -64.45 37.80 74.46
N PRO A 634 -63.13 37.59 74.14
CA PRO A 634 -62.64 37.30 72.77
C PRO A 634 -61.37 36.43 72.56
N THR A 635 -61.03 36.30 71.26
CA THR A 635 -59.75 36.00 70.57
C THR A 635 -58.46 35.82 71.39
N VAL A 636 -57.71 34.73 71.10
CA VAL A 636 -56.22 34.74 71.12
C VAL A 636 -55.61 33.73 70.13
N LEU A 637 -54.55 34.14 69.42
CA LEU A 637 -53.57 33.25 68.78
C LEU A 637 -52.22 33.97 68.58
N SER A 638 -51.32 33.84 69.56
CA SER A 638 -49.95 34.41 69.64
C SER A 638 -49.29 33.88 70.94
N GLU A 639 -47.97 33.83 71.16
CA GLU A 639 -46.76 33.75 70.31
C GLU A 639 -45.55 33.47 71.25
N THR A 640 -44.62 32.58 70.90
CA THR A 640 -43.25 32.42 71.49
C THR A 640 -42.36 31.59 70.54
N GLY A 641 -41.04 31.75 70.38
CA GLY A 641 -40.08 32.77 70.85
C GLY A 641 -39.23 32.40 72.08
N ALA A 642 -37.89 32.55 72.14
CA ALA A 642 -36.87 32.86 71.11
C ALA A 642 -35.41 32.68 71.65
N SER A 643 -34.41 32.59 70.74
CA SER A 643 -32.98 33.01 70.90
C SER A 643 -32.05 32.21 71.86
N PRO A 644 -30.69 32.43 71.89
CA PRO A 644 -29.79 33.28 71.07
C PRO A 644 -28.84 32.41 70.15
N SER A 645 -27.58 32.66 69.72
CA SER A 645 -26.42 33.53 70.07
C SER A 645 -25.47 33.78 68.84
N ALA A 646 -24.25 34.34 69.05
CA ALA A 646 -23.21 34.66 68.04
C ALA A 646 -21.76 34.41 68.62
N PRO A 647 -20.56 34.72 68.02
CA PRO A 647 -20.24 35.79 67.01
C PRO A 647 -19.11 35.59 65.94
N LEU A 648 -18.96 36.58 65.02
CA LEU A 648 -17.76 37.02 64.23
C LEU A 648 -17.18 36.10 63.10
N SER A 649 -16.62 36.54 61.95
CA SER A 649 -16.11 37.88 61.47
C SER A 649 -16.25 38.17 59.93
N VAL A 650 -16.40 39.47 59.59
CA VAL A 650 -15.89 40.34 58.46
C VAL A 650 -14.97 39.72 57.36
N ALA A 651 -14.92 40.07 56.05
CA ALA A 651 -15.25 41.26 55.20
C ALA A 651 -15.67 40.86 53.74
N LEU A 652 -16.39 41.64 52.89
CA LEU A 652 -16.05 42.85 52.07
C LEU A 652 -14.79 42.67 51.17
N ILE A 653 -14.67 43.06 49.88
CA ILE A 653 -15.33 44.02 48.95
C ILE A 653 -14.87 43.67 47.48
N ALA A 654 -15.34 44.16 46.32
CA ALA A 654 -16.64 44.56 45.72
C ALA A 654 -16.43 45.02 44.23
N LEU A 655 -17.51 45.23 43.45
CA LEU A 655 -17.56 45.78 42.04
C LEU A 655 -17.00 44.86 40.92
N GLY A 656 -17.38 44.98 39.63
CA GLY A 656 -18.27 45.94 38.94
C GLY A 656 -18.70 45.47 37.53
N CYS A 657 -19.44 46.30 36.78
CA CYS A 657 -20.21 45.89 35.59
C CYS A 657 -19.48 45.95 34.23
N GLY A 658 -19.92 45.09 33.28
CA GLY A 658 -20.13 45.48 31.87
C GLY A 658 -19.29 44.78 30.78
N GLY A 659 -19.85 44.70 29.56
CA GLY A 659 -19.05 44.73 28.32
C GLY A 659 -18.93 43.45 27.47
N LEU A 660 -19.96 43.19 26.66
CA LEU A 660 -19.86 42.73 25.26
C LEU A 660 -18.47 42.93 24.57
N LEU A 661 -17.85 41.87 24.01
CA LEU A 661 -17.69 41.69 22.55
C LEU A 661 -16.87 40.44 22.09
N VAL A 662 -16.96 40.19 20.78
CA VAL A 662 -16.57 38.99 20.02
C VAL A 662 -15.18 39.10 19.34
N SER A 663 -14.51 37.95 19.12
CA SER A 663 -13.35 37.72 18.21
C SER A 663 -11.96 38.22 18.70
N TYR A 664 -10.80 37.83 18.13
CA TYR A 664 -10.51 37.16 16.84
C TYR A 664 -9.26 36.26 16.89
N ARG A 665 -9.02 35.46 15.83
CA ARG A 665 -7.81 34.62 15.62
C ARG A 665 -6.51 35.44 15.59
N ALA A 666 -5.44 34.90 16.20
CA ALA A 666 -4.12 34.84 15.54
C ALA A 666 -3.11 33.92 16.25
N ARG A 667 -2.60 32.91 15.56
CA ARG A 667 -1.17 32.54 15.57
C ARG A 667 -0.82 31.64 14.39
N ARG A 668 0.14 32.09 13.58
CA ARG A 668 1.06 31.20 12.85
C ARG A 668 2.26 30.97 13.74
N LYS A 669 2.72 29.73 13.85
CA LYS A 669 4.10 29.35 13.50
C LYS A 669 4.15 27.86 13.24
#